data_AF-A0A8B9GI44-F1
#
_entry.id   AF-A0A8B9GI44-F1
#
_cell.length_a   1.000
_cell.length_b   1.000
_cell.length_c   1.000
_cell.angle_alpha   90.00
_cell.angle_beta   90.00
_cell.angle_gamma   90.00
#
_symmetry.space_group_name_H-M   'P 1'
#
loop_
_entity.id
_entity.type
_entity.pdbx_description
1 polymer ?
#
loop_
_entity_poly.entity_id
_entity_poly.type
_entity_poly.pdbx_seq_one_letter_code
_entity_poly.pdbx_strand_id
1 'polypeptide(L)'
;RKVKLLGDCLLCAAFLSYEGAFSWDFRNEMVIILLTNEMCFSAIKFIHSVPRWVSQGLPPDELSVQNGILTTYASRFPLCIDPQQQALHWIKKKEEKNNLRMASFNDPDFLKQLELAIKYGHPFLLHGVDEYIDPVIDNVLEKNIKVVQGRTFVVLGDKEVDYDSNFRFYLNTKLSNPKYSPSVFGKAMVINYTVTLKGLEDQLLSVITGFERRELEEQREQLIQETSVNKNLLQVLEDSLLRELTSSTGNMLDNLDLVQTLEETKTKATEVIEKLSLAETTAVDIDRLREGYRPAARRGAILFSVLSEMALVNIMYQYSLASFLEVFGFSLRKSMPSPILPERLKNIMDTLTFNTYNYVCTGLFERHKLLFSFNMTVKIEQADGRVPQEEFELFLKASFPTRYVQPPVISFEAIFEQSSPSSPVVFILSPGSDPISDLMKLAERTGFGGDRLKFLAMGQGQEKIALQMLEDVVVSGEWLMLQNCHLLVKWLINLEKALENITKPHNDFRLWLTTDPTEGFPIGILQKSLKVVTEPPNGLKLNMRATYFRITEDALQQCPHPAFKSLVYVLAFFHAVVQERRKFGKVGWNVPYDFNESDFQVMYGGRAIDSFDRRILTCFSPSYNTSPSRAATKSLHYSLLPGSCALIIMALGACFCLAEAIESLPLANTPEVFGLHANAEIGYYTQAVRDMWSHLLELQPQTGETGTGISRDEYIANVAKDIENKIPQVFDLDQIRRHFGRDLSPTTVVLLQELERFNKLIVCMAKSLAELQRVSKDTATAAHSSCSQSGLSLCCLSRPSLGKLG
;
A
#
# COMPACT_ATOMS: atom_id res chain seq x y z
N ARG A 1 33.41 0.88 -37.71
CA ARG A 1 32.32 0.05 -37.15
C ARG A 1 32.82 -1.05 -36.21
N LYS A 2 33.74 -1.96 -36.61
CA LYS A 2 34.23 -3.06 -35.74
C LYS A 2 34.93 -2.65 -34.42
N VAL A 3 35.73 -1.58 -34.41
CA VAL A 3 36.44 -1.11 -33.18
C VAL A 3 35.47 -0.67 -32.07
N LYS A 4 34.31 -0.18 -32.49
CA LYS A 4 33.26 0.37 -31.65
C LYS A 4 32.36 -0.73 -31.03
N LEU A 5 32.27 -1.88 -31.71
CA LEU A 5 31.48 -3.05 -31.31
C LEU A 5 31.95 -3.68 -29.99
N LEU A 6 33.26 -3.61 -29.67
CA LEU A 6 33.78 -4.26 -28.47
C LEU A 6 33.32 -3.56 -27.19
N GLY A 7 33.25 -2.21 -27.23
CA GLY A 7 32.65 -1.41 -26.17
C GLY A 7 31.15 -1.65 -26.02
N ASP A 8 30.43 -1.77 -27.14
CA ASP A 8 29.01 -2.11 -27.14
C ASP A 8 28.72 -3.46 -26.52
N CYS A 9 29.46 -4.48 -26.94
CA CYS A 9 29.29 -5.82 -26.42
C CYS A 9 29.60 -5.87 -24.93
N LEU A 10 30.60 -5.13 -24.47
CA LEU A 10 30.93 -5.04 -23.05
C LEU A 10 29.78 -4.40 -22.25
N LEU A 11 29.24 -3.27 -22.73
CA LEU A 11 28.14 -2.57 -22.07
C LEU A 11 26.86 -3.39 -22.09
N CYS A 12 26.52 -4.02 -23.22
CA CYS A 12 25.39 -4.95 -23.32
C CYS A 12 25.56 -6.17 -22.40
N ALA A 13 26.76 -6.72 -22.30
CA ALA A 13 27.04 -7.83 -21.39
C ALA A 13 26.92 -7.41 -19.91
N ALA A 14 27.38 -6.21 -19.57
CA ALA A 14 27.21 -5.64 -18.24
C ALA A 14 25.73 -5.42 -17.91
N PHE A 15 24.99 -4.81 -18.83
CA PHE A 15 23.54 -4.62 -18.74
C PHE A 15 22.81 -5.94 -18.48
N LEU A 16 23.03 -6.95 -19.33
CA LEU A 16 22.39 -8.26 -19.23
C LEU A 16 22.78 -9.07 -17.99
N SER A 17 23.88 -8.69 -17.32
CA SER A 17 24.41 -9.43 -16.17
C SER A 17 24.05 -8.80 -14.83
N TYR A 18 24.04 -7.47 -14.73
CA TYR A 18 24.01 -6.76 -13.45
C TYR A 18 22.86 -5.78 -13.28
N GLU A 19 22.35 -5.17 -14.37
CA GLU A 19 21.44 -4.03 -14.24
C GLU A 19 20.01 -4.42 -13.81
N GLY A 20 19.64 -5.70 -13.94
CA GLY A 20 18.26 -6.16 -13.75
C GLY A 20 17.63 -5.77 -12.41
N ALA A 21 18.37 -5.85 -11.30
CA ALA A 21 17.82 -5.60 -9.97
C ALA A 21 17.58 -4.12 -9.66
N PHE A 22 18.20 -3.21 -10.41
CA PHE A 22 18.22 -1.79 -10.10
C PHE A 22 17.04 -1.01 -10.70
N SER A 23 16.76 0.15 -10.12
CA SER A 23 15.78 1.11 -10.63
C SER A 23 16.28 1.78 -11.92
N TRP A 24 15.35 2.35 -12.69
CA TRP A 24 15.66 3.04 -13.94
C TRP A 24 16.68 4.18 -13.76
N ASP A 25 16.53 5.00 -12.71
CA ASP A 25 17.45 6.12 -12.43
C ASP A 25 18.88 5.62 -12.19
N PHE A 26 19.01 4.56 -11.38
CA PHE A 26 20.32 3.98 -11.07
C PHE A 26 20.96 3.30 -12.30
N ARG A 27 20.16 2.62 -13.14
CA ARG A 27 20.66 2.08 -14.42
C ARG A 27 21.22 3.19 -15.31
N ASN A 28 20.53 4.32 -15.40
CA ASN A 28 21.02 5.47 -16.17
C ASN A 28 22.33 6.03 -15.61
N GLU A 29 22.44 6.18 -14.28
CA GLU A 29 23.69 6.60 -13.65
C GLU A 29 24.84 5.63 -13.93
N MET A 30 24.62 4.32 -13.81
CA MET A 30 25.61 3.29 -14.11
C MET A 30 26.08 3.39 -15.57
N VAL A 31 25.15 3.54 -16.51
CA VAL A 31 25.46 3.68 -17.94
C VAL A 31 26.23 4.98 -18.19
N ILE A 32 25.87 6.10 -17.56
CA ILE A 32 26.56 7.40 -17.70
C ILE A 32 28.00 7.34 -17.17
N ILE A 33 28.22 6.68 -16.03
CA ILE A 33 29.56 6.48 -15.45
C ILE A 33 30.43 5.61 -16.39
N LEU A 34 29.85 4.63 -17.05
CA LEU A 34 30.56 3.81 -18.04
C LEU A 34 30.87 4.59 -19.34
N LEU A 35 30.00 5.52 -19.73
CA LEU A 35 30.15 6.36 -20.93
C LEU A 35 31.26 7.44 -20.79
N THR A 36 31.61 7.86 -19.58
CA THR A 36 32.63 8.91 -19.34
C THR A 36 34.07 8.46 -19.67
N ASN A 37 34.30 7.17 -19.88
CA ASN A 37 35.61 6.58 -20.23
C ASN A 37 35.84 6.41 -21.76
N GLU A 38 35.51 7.41 -22.58
CA GLU A 38 35.72 7.47 -24.05
C GLU A 38 34.98 6.42 -24.92
N MET A 39 33.97 5.72 -24.39
CA MET A 39 33.17 4.78 -25.19
C MET A 39 31.78 5.35 -25.50
N CYS A 40 31.61 6.11 -26.58
CA CYS A 40 30.29 6.61 -26.98
C CYS A 40 29.41 5.51 -27.59
N PHE A 41 28.26 5.16 -26.99
CA PHE A 41 27.24 4.36 -27.69
C PHE A 41 25.77 4.41 -27.23
N SER A 42 24.89 4.05 -28.19
CA SER A 42 23.44 3.90 -28.11
C SER A 42 22.97 2.45 -28.42
N ALA A 43 23.52 1.44 -27.72
CA ALA A 43 23.39 0.03 -28.11
C ALA A 43 22.02 -0.62 -27.80
N ILE A 44 21.16 -0.01 -26.98
CA ILE A 44 19.87 -0.63 -26.58
C ILE A 44 18.85 -0.65 -27.73
N LYS A 45 19.06 0.13 -28.80
CA LYS A 45 18.15 0.19 -29.97
C LYS A 45 18.29 -0.98 -30.96
N PHE A 46 19.23 -1.90 -30.76
CA PHE A 46 19.52 -2.98 -31.71
C PHE A 46 18.61 -4.21 -31.62
N ILE A 47 17.60 -4.22 -30.74
CA ILE A 47 16.74 -5.39 -30.55
C ILE A 47 15.45 -5.25 -31.35
N HIS A 48 15.35 -6.02 -32.44
CA HIS A 48 14.25 -5.98 -33.41
C HIS A 48 12.90 -6.48 -32.84
N SER A 49 12.89 -7.08 -31.65
CA SER A 49 11.73 -7.75 -31.06
C SER A 49 10.75 -6.82 -30.31
N VAL A 50 11.09 -5.54 -30.12
CA VAL A 50 10.30 -4.61 -29.28
C VAL A 50 8.83 -4.49 -29.72
N PRO A 51 8.49 -4.29 -31.01
CA PRO A 51 7.09 -4.18 -31.43
C PRO A 51 6.27 -5.44 -31.13
N ARG A 52 6.91 -6.62 -31.16
CA ARG A 52 6.27 -7.90 -30.82
C ARG A 52 5.96 -8.01 -29.33
N TRP A 53 6.82 -7.49 -28.46
CA TRP A 53 6.56 -7.52 -27.02
C TRP A 53 5.44 -6.55 -26.64
N VAL A 54 5.38 -5.38 -27.29
CA VAL A 54 4.31 -4.41 -27.07
C VAL A 54 2.94 -4.99 -27.45
N SER A 55 2.83 -5.70 -28.58
CA SER A 55 1.57 -6.39 -28.94
C SER A 55 1.20 -7.53 -27.98
N GLN A 56 2.20 -8.10 -27.29
CA GLN A 56 2.01 -9.08 -26.21
C GLN A 56 1.68 -8.44 -24.85
N GLY A 57 1.46 -7.13 -24.79
CA GLY A 57 1.02 -6.43 -23.57
C GLY A 57 2.15 -5.91 -22.68
N LEU A 58 3.40 -5.94 -23.16
CA LEU A 58 4.49 -5.21 -22.49
C LEU A 58 4.29 -3.70 -22.72
N PRO A 59 4.33 -2.87 -21.68
CA PRO A 59 4.31 -1.41 -21.87
C PRO A 59 5.47 -0.93 -22.76
N PRO A 60 5.26 0.09 -23.60
CA PRO A 60 6.27 0.58 -24.54
C PRO A 60 7.32 1.50 -23.89
N ASP A 61 7.30 1.68 -22.57
CA ASP A 61 8.29 2.50 -21.87
C ASP A 61 9.68 1.85 -21.87
N GLU A 62 10.71 2.69 -21.75
CA GLU A 62 12.10 2.23 -21.86
C GLU A 62 12.47 1.21 -20.78
N LEU A 63 11.96 1.35 -19.55
CA LEU A 63 12.24 0.39 -18.48
C LEU A 63 11.59 -0.97 -18.76
N SER A 64 10.33 -0.99 -19.17
CA SER A 64 9.63 -2.22 -19.54
C SER A 64 10.31 -2.92 -20.71
N VAL A 65 10.75 -2.16 -21.72
CA VAL A 65 11.52 -2.70 -22.85
C VAL A 65 12.85 -3.29 -22.36
N GLN A 66 13.60 -2.58 -21.52
CA GLN A 66 14.82 -3.09 -20.88
C GLN A 66 14.57 -4.37 -20.08
N ASN A 67 13.50 -4.42 -19.30
CA ASN A 67 13.10 -5.59 -18.54
C ASN A 67 12.70 -6.77 -19.45
N GLY A 68 12.06 -6.48 -20.59
CA GLY A 68 11.75 -7.46 -21.63
C GLY A 68 13.02 -8.04 -22.28
N ILE A 69 14.04 -7.20 -22.49
CA ILE A 69 15.37 -7.61 -22.96
C ILE A 69 16.02 -8.55 -21.94
N LEU A 70 16.08 -8.15 -20.67
CA LEU A 70 16.65 -8.96 -19.59
C LEU A 70 15.92 -10.31 -19.46
N THR A 71 14.60 -10.31 -19.50
CA THR A 71 13.80 -11.55 -19.36
C THR A 71 14.00 -12.51 -20.53
N THR A 72 14.31 -12.01 -21.73
CA THR A 72 14.41 -12.85 -22.94
C THR A 72 15.85 -13.26 -23.26
N TYR A 73 16.81 -12.36 -23.07
CA TYR A 73 18.18 -12.52 -23.53
C TYR A 73 19.20 -12.75 -22.40
N ALA A 74 18.83 -12.58 -21.13
CA ALA A 74 19.75 -12.90 -20.03
C ALA A 74 20.15 -14.38 -20.04
N SER A 75 21.41 -14.63 -19.66
CA SER A 75 21.97 -15.98 -19.59
C SER A 75 21.36 -16.81 -18.45
N ARG A 76 21.01 -16.17 -17.33
CA ARG A 76 20.39 -16.77 -16.14
C ARG A 76 18.87 -16.68 -16.22
N PHE A 77 18.18 -17.59 -15.53
CA PHE A 77 16.72 -17.55 -15.50
C PHE A 77 16.21 -16.31 -14.75
N PRO A 78 15.18 -15.61 -15.27
CA PRO A 78 14.66 -14.39 -14.68
C PRO A 78 13.79 -14.65 -13.45
N LEU A 79 14.03 -13.86 -12.41
CA LEU A 79 13.18 -13.71 -11.23
C LEU A 79 12.61 -12.29 -11.23
N CYS A 80 11.34 -12.16 -11.59
CA CYS A 80 10.66 -10.87 -11.74
C CYS A 80 10.04 -10.42 -10.41
N ILE A 81 10.52 -9.29 -9.90
CA ILE A 81 9.92 -8.56 -8.77
C ILE A 81 8.80 -7.70 -9.32
N ASP A 82 7.56 -8.16 -9.21
CA ASP A 82 6.42 -7.65 -9.97
C ASP A 82 5.17 -7.53 -9.09
N PRO A 83 5.12 -6.53 -8.19
CA PRO A 83 3.99 -6.36 -7.27
C PRO A 83 2.67 -6.08 -8.00
N GLN A 84 2.71 -5.48 -9.19
CA GLN A 84 1.52 -5.20 -10.02
C GLN A 84 1.18 -6.31 -11.02
N GLN A 85 1.92 -7.43 -11.03
CA GLN A 85 1.71 -8.60 -11.90
C GLN A 85 1.77 -8.33 -13.42
N GLN A 86 2.42 -7.24 -13.86
CA GLN A 86 2.53 -6.90 -15.28
C GLN A 86 3.40 -7.91 -16.03
N ALA A 87 4.54 -8.28 -15.47
CA ALA A 87 5.44 -9.29 -16.05
C ALA A 87 4.75 -10.66 -16.11
N LEU A 88 3.99 -11.00 -15.07
CA LEU A 88 3.21 -12.24 -15.03
C LEU A 88 2.25 -12.35 -16.21
N HIS A 89 1.45 -11.30 -16.46
CA HIS A 89 0.50 -11.26 -17.57
C HIS A 89 1.19 -11.27 -18.94
N TRP A 90 2.29 -10.54 -19.08
CA TRP A 90 3.08 -10.52 -20.30
C TRP A 90 3.70 -11.89 -20.62
N ILE A 91 4.34 -12.55 -19.65
CA ILE A 91 4.95 -13.89 -19.84
C ILE A 91 3.88 -14.92 -20.23
N LYS A 92 2.70 -14.88 -19.59
CA LYS A 92 1.56 -15.74 -19.95
C LYS A 92 1.20 -15.60 -21.43
N LYS A 93 1.01 -14.36 -21.92
CA LYS A 93 0.64 -14.09 -23.32
C LYS A 93 1.78 -14.38 -24.30
N LYS A 94 3.04 -14.17 -23.88
CA LYS A 94 4.23 -14.46 -24.69
C LYS A 94 4.42 -15.96 -24.92
N GLU A 95 4.27 -16.78 -23.89
CA GLU A 95 4.55 -18.23 -23.89
C GLU A 95 3.29 -19.10 -24.11
N GLU A 96 2.12 -18.49 -24.34
CA GLU A 96 0.85 -19.20 -24.56
C GLU A 96 0.94 -20.25 -25.67
N LYS A 97 1.62 -19.91 -26.77
CA LYS A 97 1.82 -20.84 -27.92
C LYS A 97 2.78 -21.99 -27.61
N ASN A 98 3.59 -21.87 -26.57
CA ASN A 98 4.63 -22.83 -26.20
C ASN A 98 4.19 -23.79 -25.08
N ASN A 99 2.90 -23.82 -24.73
CA ASN A 99 2.32 -24.63 -23.64
C ASN A 99 2.92 -24.33 -22.26
N LEU A 100 2.91 -23.05 -21.86
CA LEU A 100 3.35 -22.60 -20.53
C LEU A 100 2.65 -23.38 -19.40
N ARG A 101 3.45 -23.90 -18.46
CA ARG A 101 2.97 -24.49 -17.21
C ARG A 101 3.19 -23.52 -16.05
N MET A 102 2.25 -23.48 -15.12
CA MET A 102 2.27 -22.57 -13.97
C MET A 102 2.02 -23.34 -12.68
N ALA A 103 2.79 -23.03 -11.64
CA ALA A 103 2.60 -23.57 -10.30
C ALA A 103 3.10 -22.58 -9.23
N SER A 104 2.75 -22.83 -7.97
CA SER A 104 3.29 -22.18 -6.77
C SER A 104 4.12 -23.19 -5.96
N PHE A 105 5.07 -22.71 -5.14
CA PHE A 105 5.81 -23.56 -4.18
C PHE A 105 4.90 -24.28 -3.18
N ASN A 106 3.70 -23.75 -2.95
CA ASN A 106 2.72 -24.34 -2.05
C ASN A 106 1.96 -25.53 -2.67
N ASP A 107 2.09 -25.77 -3.98
CA ASP A 107 1.35 -26.82 -4.65
C ASP A 107 2.05 -28.17 -4.44
N PRO A 108 1.39 -29.22 -3.90
CA PRO A 108 2.05 -30.47 -3.54
C PRO A 108 2.65 -31.21 -4.75
N ASP A 109 2.15 -30.94 -5.96
CA ASP A 109 2.60 -31.58 -7.20
C ASP A 109 3.56 -30.71 -8.02
N PHE A 110 4.01 -29.55 -7.52
CA PHE A 110 4.84 -28.62 -8.30
C PHE A 110 6.12 -29.29 -8.84
N LEU A 111 6.77 -30.14 -8.03
CA LEU A 111 8.00 -30.86 -8.43
C LEU A 111 7.76 -31.81 -9.61
N LYS A 112 6.63 -32.52 -9.63
CA LYS A 112 6.29 -33.42 -10.74
C LYS A 112 5.99 -32.63 -12.00
N GLN A 113 5.29 -31.50 -11.88
CA GLN A 113 5.00 -30.65 -13.01
C GLN A 113 6.28 -30.03 -13.59
N LEU A 114 7.22 -29.64 -12.73
CA LEU A 114 8.54 -29.15 -13.12
C LEU A 114 9.38 -30.24 -13.81
N GLU A 115 9.39 -31.46 -13.28
CA GLU A 115 10.04 -32.63 -13.90
C GLU A 115 9.54 -32.87 -15.33
N LEU A 116 8.22 -32.86 -15.53
CA LEU A 116 7.61 -33.03 -16.86
C LEU A 116 7.95 -31.86 -17.79
N ALA A 117 7.97 -30.63 -17.27
CA ALA A 117 8.30 -29.45 -18.07
C ALA A 117 9.75 -29.46 -18.56
N ILE A 118 10.69 -29.86 -17.71
CA ILE A 118 12.11 -30.02 -18.06
C ILE A 118 12.27 -31.10 -19.14
N LYS A 119 11.60 -32.24 -18.97
CA LYS A 119 11.68 -33.38 -19.90
C LYS A 119 11.12 -33.08 -21.29
N TYR A 120 10.02 -32.34 -21.38
CA TYR A 120 9.35 -32.03 -22.64
C TYR A 120 9.66 -30.62 -23.19
N GLY A 121 10.55 -29.87 -22.53
CA GLY A 121 10.94 -28.53 -22.96
C GLY A 121 9.83 -27.48 -22.87
N HIS A 122 8.83 -27.69 -22.01
CA HIS A 122 7.75 -26.71 -21.82
C HIS A 122 8.23 -25.54 -20.94
N PRO A 123 7.91 -24.29 -21.29
CA PRO A 123 8.16 -23.16 -20.40
C PRO A 123 7.42 -23.36 -19.07
N PHE A 124 8.09 -23.03 -17.97
CA PHE A 124 7.54 -23.18 -16.62
C PHE A 124 7.69 -21.89 -15.82
N LEU A 125 6.59 -21.43 -15.23
CA LEU A 125 6.51 -20.19 -14.47
C LEU A 125 6.08 -20.48 -13.03
N LEU A 126 6.99 -20.25 -12.09
CA LEU A 126 6.67 -20.25 -10.66
C LEU A 126 6.15 -18.87 -10.25
N HIS A 127 4.93 -18.81 -9.74
CA HIS A 127 4.32 -17.55 -9.26
C HIS A 127 4.18 -17.52 -7.74
N GLY A 128 4.19 -16.32 -7.18
CA GLY A 128 4.08 -16.12 -5.73
C GLY A 128 5.29 -16.67 -4.98
N VAL A 129 6.49 -16.42 -5.51
CA VAL A 129 7.74 -16.77 -4.85
C VAL A 129 7.97 -15.80 -3.68
N ASP A 130 8.15 -16.34 -2.48
CA ASP A 130 8.48 -15.56 -1.28
C ASP A 130 10.00 -15.35 -1.15
N GLU A 131 10.46 -14.77 -0.03
CA GLU A 131 11.89 -14.57 0.24
C GLU A 131 12.68 -15.89 0.35
N TYR A 132 12.00 -16.96 0.78
CA TYR A 132 12.59 -18.30 0.85
C TYR A 132 12.37 -19.06 -0.47
N ILE A 133 13.46 -19.37 -1.13
CA ILE A 133 13.49 -20.21 -2.34
C ILE A 133 14.00 -21.59 -1.94
N ASP A 134 13.21 -22.62 -2.21
CA ASP A 134 13.58 -24.00 -1.86
C ASP A 134 14.85 -24.44 -2.65
N PRO A 135 15.93 -24.87 -1.96
CA PRO A 135 17.15 -25.35 -2.61
C PRO A 135 16.97 -26.51 -3.59
N VAL A 136 15.84 -27.23 -3.54
CA VAL A 136 15.56 -28.34 -4.47
C VAL A 136 15.64 -27.91 -5.94
N ILE A 137 15.36 -26.64 -6.26
CA ILE A 137 15.42 -26.10 -7.62
C ILE A 137 16.76 -25.45 -7.99
N ASP A 138 17.74 -25.40 -7.07
CA ASP A 138 19.02 -24.71 -7.27
C ASP A 138 19.79 -25.24 -8.48
N ASN A 139 19.85 -26.56 -8.65
CA ASN A 139 20.53 -27.18 -9.79
C ASN A 139 19.92 -26.78 -11.13
N VAL A 140 18.59 -26.55 -11.16
CA VAL A 140 17.88 -26.07 -12.35
C VAL A 140 18.16 -24.59 -12.57
N LEU A 141 18.12 -23.77 -11.51
CA LEU A 141 18.42 -22.34 -11.57
C LEU A 141 19.83 -22.05 -12.08
N GLU A 142 20.82 -22.77 -11.55
CA GLU A 142 22.24 -22.67 -11.94
C GLU A 142 22.53 -23.26 -13.31
N LYS A 143 21.57 -23.97 -13.92
CA LYS A 143 21.76 -24.73 -15.17
C LYS A 143 22.93 -25.71 -15.06
N ASN A 144 23.03 -26.44 -13.95
CA ASN A 144 24.01 -27.52 -13.73
C ASN A 144 23.67 -28.76 -14.56
N ILE A 145 23.65 -28.60 -15.88
CA ILE A 145 23.32 -29.64 -16.86
C ILE A 145 24.54 -30.54 -17.04
N LYS A 146 24.37 -31.84 -16.79
CA LYS A 146 25.42 -32.85 -16.97
C LYS A 146 25.21 -33.58 -18.29
N VAL A 147 26.30 -33.78 -19.03
CA VAL A 147 26.30 -34.55 -20.28
C VAL A 147 27.11 -35.82 -20.05
N VAL A 148 26.45 -36.97 -19.98
CA VAL A 148 27.09 -38.27 -19.80
C VAL A 148 26.65 -39.19 -20.94
N GLN A 149 27.62 -39.72 -21.70
CA GLN A 149 27.35 -40.65 -22.81
C GLN A 149 26.31 -40.14 -23.84
N GLY A 150 26.28 -38.81 -24.09
CA GLY A 150 25.32 -38.18 -25.02
C GLY A 150 23.94 -37.90 -24.45
N ARG A 151 23.64 -38.31 -23.21
CA ARG A 151 22.42 -37.95 -22.47
C ARG A 151 22.65 -36.65 -21.69
N THR A 152 21.83 -35.64 -21.95
CA THR A 152 21.78 -34.38 -21.19
C THR A 152 20.74 -34.47 -20.08
N PHE A 153 21.14 -34.32 -18.82
CA PHE A 153 20.22 -34.37 -17.69
C PHE A 153 20.58 -33.36 -16.60
N VAL A 154 19.60 -33.01 -15.78
CA VAL A 154 19.74 -32.17 -14.60
C VAL A 154 19.21 -32.92 -13.37
N VAL A 155 19.84 -32.72 -12.22
CA VAL A 155 19.43 -33.36 -10.96
C VAL A 155 18.42 -32.45 -10.25
N LEU A 156 17.18 -32.90 -10.11
CA LEU A 156 16.12 -32.20 -9.37
C LEU A 156 15.86 -32.94 -8.05
N GLY A 157 16.25 -32.34 -6.92
CA GLY A 157 16.30 -33.02 -5.63
C GLY A 157 17.22 -34.25 -5.70
N ASP A 158 16.64 -35.45 -5.57
CA ASP A 158 17.37 -36.72 -5.65
C ASP A 158 17.22 -37.44 -7.01
N LYS A 159 16.48 -36.87 -7.97
CA LYS A 159 16.16 -37.51 -9.26
C LYS A 159 16.92 -36.90 -10.43
N GLU A 160 17.36 -37.75 -11.36
CA GLU A 160 17.91 -37.33 -12.65
C GLU A 160 16.79 -37.17 -13.69
N VAL A 161 16.67 -35.96 -14.25
CA VAL A 161 15.64 -35.61 -15.23
C VAL A 161 16.31 -35.23 -16.55
N ASP A 162 15.85 -35.82 -17.66
CA ASP A 162 16.34 -35.49 -19.01
C ASP A 162 16.06 -34.02 -19.32
N TYR A 163 17.08 -33.30 -19.80
CA TYR A 163 17.00 -31.86 -20.04
C TYR A 163 16.81 -31.56 -21.53
N ASP A 164 15.72 -30.88 -21.88
CA ASP A 164 15.48 -30.34 -23.22
C ASP A 164 16.03 -28.90 -23.38
N SER A 165 16.66 -28.61 -24.52
CA SER A 165 17.29 -27.31 -24.78
C SER A 165 16.29 -26.15 -24.94
N ASN A 166 15.02 -26.45 -25.24
CA ASN A 166 13.96 -25.46 -25.37
C ASN A 166 13.36 -25.05 -24.01
N PHE A 167 13.69 -25.75 -22.93
CA PHE A 167 13.18 -25.47 -21.60
C PHE A 167 13.50 -24.03 -21.15
N ARG A 168 12.48 -23.32 -20.67
CA ARG A 168 12.58 -21.97 -20.11
C ARG A 168 11.93 -21.94 -18.74
N PHE A 169 12.58 -21.29 -17.78
CA PHE A 169 12.11 -21.19 -16.42
C PHE A 169 11.98 -19.73 -16.00
N TYR A 170 10.85 -19.38 -15.40
CA TYR A 170 10.51 -18.03 -14.97
C TYR A 170 10.07 -18.06 -13.51
N LEU A 171 10.49 -17.07 -12.72
CA LEU A 171 10.04 -16.87 -11.35
C LEU A 171 9.39 -15.50 -11.21
N ASN A 172 8.33 -15.39 -10.41
CA ASN A 172 7.61 -14.15 -10.17
C ASN A 172 7.26 -14.00 -8.68
N THR A 173 7.50 -12.82 -8.13
CA THR A 173 7.11 -12.46 -6.75
C THR A 173 6.18 -11.24 -6.74
N LYS A 174 5.18 -11.27 -5.86
CA LYS A 174 4.28 -10.15 -5.58
C LYS A 174 4.87 -9.14 -4.58
N LEU A 175 5.98 -9.47 -3.92
CA LEU A 175 6.61 -8.61 -2.93
C LEU A 175 7.31 -7.45 -3.63
N SER A 176 7.08 -6.21 -3.18
CA SER A 176 7.69 -5.02 -3.79
C SER A 176 9.18 -4.89 -3.49
N ASN A 177 9.62 -5.35 -2.32
CA ASN A 177 11.02 -5.28 -1.89
C ASN A 177 11.45 -6.55 -1.11
N PRO A 178 11.57 -7.69 -1.79
CA PRO A 178 12.01 -8.95 -1.16
C PRO A 178 13.50 -8.91 -0.78
N LYS A 179 13.84 -9.44 0.39
CA LYS A 179 15.24 -9.55 0.84
C LYS A 179 15.86 -10.89 0.43
N TYR A 180 16.52 -10.90 -0.72
CA TYR A 180 17.26 -12.08 -1.18
C TYR A 180 18.70 -12.10 -0.71
N SER A 181 19.23 -13.30 -0.45
CA SER A 181 20.65 -13.50 -0.16
C SER A 181 21.49 -13.34 -1.43
N PRO A 182 22.80 -13.00 -1.32
CA PRO A 182 23.69 -12.90 -2.47
C PRO A 182 23.75 -14.16 -3.35
N SER A 183 23.49 -15.35 -2.78
CA SER A 183 23.44 -16.59 -3.55
C SER A 183 22.32 -16.56 -4.59
N VAL A 184 21.16 -15.99 -4.28
CA VAL A 184 20.03 -15.91 -5.23
C VAL A 184 20.41 -15.04 -6.43
N PHE A 185 21.06 -13.90 -6.20
CA PHE A 185 21.58 -13.03 -7.27
C PHE A 185 22.69 -13.67 -8.09
N GLY A 186 23.38 -14.69 -7.55
CA GLY A 186 24.32 -15.53 -8.31
C GLY A 186 23.59 -16.50 -9.24
N LYS A 187 22.55 -17.17 -8.75
CA LYS A 187 21.82 -18.25 -9.43
C LYS A 187 20.80 -17.74 -10.46
N ALA A 188 20.08 -16.68 -10.15
CA ALA A 188 18.99 -16.13 -10.97
C ALA A 188 19.25 -14.66 -11.37
N MET A 189 18.66 -14.25 -12.48
CA MET A 189 18.63 -12.85 -12.89
C MET A 189 17.45 -12.16 -12.22
N VAL A 190 17.71 -11.41 -11.15
CA VAL A 190 16.65 -10.64 -10.48
C VAL A 190 16.33 -9.40 -11.32
N ILE A 191 15.06 -9.21 -11.67
CA ILE A 191 14.60 -8.10 -12.51
C ILE A 191 13.55 -7.30 -11.76
N ASN A 192 13.79 -6.01 -11.60
CA ASN A 192 12.84 -5.08 -10.98
C ASN A 192 11.78 -4.64 -12.01
N TYR A 193 10.56 -5.13 -11.84
CA TYR A 193 9.37 -4.76 -12.62
C TYR A 193 8.48 -3.74 -11.90
N THR A 194 8.96 -3.13 -10.81
CA THR A 194 8.21 -2.07 -10.13
C THR A 194 7.94 -0.91 -11.08
N VAL A 195 6.67 -0.55 -11.18
CA VAL A 195 6.20 0.51 -12.09
C VAL A 195 6.80 1.86 -11.69
N THR A 196 7.45 2.54 -12.63
CA THR A 196 7.92 3.93 -12.44
C THR A 196 6.80 4.92 -12.66
N LEU A 197 6.93 6.12 -12.09
CA LEU A 197 5.94 7.18 -12.29
C LEU A 197 5.74 7.51 -13.77
N LYS A 198 6.83 7.55 -14.55
CA LYS A 198 6.80 7.76 -16.00
C LYS A 198 6.15 6.60 -16.76
N GLY A 199 6.47 5.35 -16.40
CA GLY A 199 5.84 4.17 -17.02
C GLY A 199 4.34 4.12 -16.76
N LEU A 200 3.90 4.46 -15.54
CA LEU A 200 2.48 4.56 -15.21
C LEU A 200 1.79 5.72 -15.94
N GLU A 201 2.45 6.86 -16.06
CA GLU A 201 1.94 8.00 -16.82
C GLU A 201 1.66 7.61 -18.28
N ASP A 202 2.57 6.90 -18.94
CA ASP A 202 2.38 6.44 -20.32
C ASP A 202 1.26 5.38 -20.43
N GLN A 203 1.11 4.52 -19.42
CA GLN A 203 -0.01 3.57 -19.35
C GLN A 203 -1.35 4.30 -19.20
N LEU A 204 -1.45 5.24 -18.27
CA LEU A 204 -2.67 6.03 -18.05
C LEU A 204 -2.99 6.92 -19.25
N LEU A 205 -1.97 7.41 -19.97
CA LEU A 205 -2.16 8.16 -21.19
C LEU A 205 -2.92 7.34 -22.23
N SER A 206 -2.55 6.07 -22.45
CA SER A 206 -3.26 5.15 -23.34
C SER A 206 -4.71 4.91 -22.90
N VAL A 207 -4.98 4.84 -21.58
CA VAL A 207 -6.34 4.70 -21.04
C VAL A 207 -7.19 5.95 -21.31
N ILE A 208 -6.64 7.16 -21.11
CA ILE A 208 -7.36 8.42 -21.39
C ILE A 208 -7.61 8.54 -22.90
N THR A 209 -6.61 8.29 -23.74
CA THR A 209 -6.74 8.43 -25.20
C THR A 209 -7.72 7.40 -25.76
N GLY A 210 -7.71 6.17 -25.26
CA GLY A 210 -8.70 5.16 -25.63
C GLY A 210 -10.13 5.53 -25.23
N PHE A 211 -10.32 6.28 -24.14
CA PHE A 211 -11.64 6.76 -23.71
C PHE A 211 -12.13 7.99 -24.51
N GLU A 212 -11.26 8.99 -24.68
CA GLU A 212 -11.62 10.27 -25.32
C GLU A 212 -11.57 10.21 -26.86
N ARG A 213 -10.62 9.46 -27.41
CA ARG A 213 -10.38 9.32 -28.87
C ARG A 213 -10.05 7.88 -29.23
N ARG A 214 -11.05 7.01 -29.07
CA ARG A 214 -10.94 5.58 -29.36
C ARG A 214 -10.34 5.27 -30.75
N GLU A 215 -10.76 6.00 -31.78
CA GLU A 215 -10.26 5.81 -33.15
C GLU A 215 -8.73 6.02 -33.25
N LEU A 216 -8.18 6.98 -32.51
CA LEU A 216 -6.74 7.27 -32.52
C LEU A 216 -5.94 6.14 -31.87
N GLU A 217 -6.46 5.55 -30.78
CA GLU A 217 -5.81 4.43 -30.10
C GLU A 217 -5.93 3.13 -30.91
N GLU A 218 -7.08 2.87 -31.55
CA GLU A 218 -7.24 1.74 -32.47
C GLU A 218 -6.30 1.84 -33.68
N GLN A 219 -6.15 3.04 -34.27
CA GLN A 219 -5.17 3.30 -35.33
C GLN A 219 -3.74 3.04 -34.86
N ARG A 220 -3.39 3.47 -33.64
CA ARG A 220 -2.08 3.21 -33.05
C ARG A 220 -1.81 1.71 -32.86
N GLU A 221 -2.77 0.97 -32.32
CA GLU A 221 -2.64 -0.48 -32.13
C GLU A 221 -2.47 -1.23 -33.46
N GLN A 222 -3.26 -0.87 -34.47
CA GLN A 222 -3.13 -1.40 -35.83
C GLN A 222 -1.75 -1.09 -36.41
N LEU A 223 -1.29 0.15 -36.29
CA LEU A 223 0.02 0.58 -36.76
C LEU A 223 1.16 -0.20 -36.10
N ILE A 224 1.07 -0.47 -34.80
CA ILE A 224 2.07 -1.27 -34.05
C ILE A 224 2.08 -2.72 -34.57
N GLN A 225 0.91 -3.32 -34.78
CA GLN A 225 0.80 -4.68 -35.30
C GLN A 225 1.36 -4.79 -36.73
N GLU A 226 0.95 -3.88 -37.62
CA GLU A 226 1.43 -3.83 -39.00
C GLU A 226 2.94 -3.60 -39.06
N THR A 227 3.47 -2.67 -38.26
CA THR A 227 4.92 -2.42 -38.16
C THR A 227 5.67 -3.68 -37.70
N SER A 228 5.13 -4.43 -36.74
CA SER A 228 5.74 -5.68 -36.29
C SER A 228 5.74 -6.75 -37.39
N VAL A 229 4.64 -6.88 -38.14
CA VAL A 229 4.53 -7.84 -39.25
C VAL A 229 5.45 -7.46 -40.40
N ASN A 230 5.47 -6.19 -40.78
CA ASN A 230 6.32 -5.65 -41.85
C ASN A 230 7.80 -5.81 -41.54
N LYS A 231 8.24 -5.56 -40.29
CA LYS A 231 9.63 -5.82 -39.87
C LYS A 231 10.02 -7.30 -39.95
N ASN A 232 9.11 -8.20 -39.55
CA ASN A 232 9.36 -9.65 -39.67
C ASN A 232 9.41 -10.08 -41.14
N LEU A 233 8.50 -9.58 -41.97
CA LEU A 233 8.48 -9.85 -43.40
C LEU A 233 9.77 -9.39 -44.08
N LEU A 234 10.28 -8.20 -43.74
CA LEU A 234 11.56 -7.70 -44.25
C LEU A 234 12.71 -8.67 -43.93
N GLN A 235 12.78 -9.16 -42.68
CA GLN A 235 13.79 -10.13 -42.28
C GLN A 235 13.67 -11.46 -43.04
N VAL A 236 12.43 -11.96 -43.22
CA VAL A 236 12.19 -13.20 -43.99
C VAL A 236 12.59 -13.02 -45.46
N LEU A 237 12.32 -11.86 -46.06
CA LEU A 237 12.74 -11.54 -47.43
C LEU A 237 14.27 -11.46 -47.54
N GLU A 238 14.96 -10.83 -46.58
CA GLU A 238 16.43 -10.80 -46.51
C GLU A 238 17.04 -12.20 -46.36
N ASP A 239 16.50 -13.02 -45.46
CA ASP A 239 16.96 -14.40 -45.25
C ASP A 239 16.65 -15.30 -46.46
N SER A 240 15.58 -15.03 -47.20
CA SER A 240 15.25 -15.72 -48.45
C SER A 240 16.24 -15.33 -49.54
N LEU A 241 16.52 -14.03 -49.70
CA LEU A 241 17.56 -13.49 -50.60
C LEU A 241 18.91 -14.15 -50.35
N LEU A 242 19.33 -14.21 -49.08
CA LEU A 242 20.60 -14.84 -48.67
C LEU A 242 20.61 -16.35 -48.96
N ARG A 243 19.51 -17.05 -48.70
CA ARG A 243 19.39 -18.49 -49.01
C ARG A 243 19.49 -18.77 -50.49
N GLU A 244 18.77 -18.03 -51.33
CA GLU A 244 18.81 -18.18 -52.80
C GLU A 244 20.20 -17.86 -53.39
N LEU A 245 20.90 -16.87 -52.83
CA LEU A 245 22.28 -16.55 -53.21
C LEU A 245 23.29 -17.62 -52.76
N THR A 246 23.00 -18.35 -51.68
CA THR A 246 23.89 -19.39 -51.14
C THR A 246 23.62 -20.77 -51.75
N SER A 247 22.37 -21.06 -52.11
CA SER A 247 21.95 -22.33 -52.74
C SER A 247 22.36 -22.42 -54.21
N SER A 248 22.58 -21.28 -54.87
CA SER A 248 22.99 -21.21 -56.28
C SER A 248 24.47 -21.54 -56.47
N THR A 249 24.79 -22.82 -56.62
CA THR A 249 26.12 -23.29 -57.04
C THR A 249 26.19 -23.36 -58.58
N GLY A 250 26.60 -22.26 -59.23
CA GLY A 250 26.73 -22.17 -60.69
C GLY A 250 27.03 -20.75 -61.18
N ASN A 251 27.17 -20.56 -62.49
CA ASN A 251 27.40 -19.24 -63.09
C ASN A 251 26.12 -18.39 -62.94
N MET A 252 26.16 -17.38 -62.07
CA MET A 252 24.98 -16.63 -61.59
C MET A 252 24.21 -15.86 -62.68
N LEU A 253 24.83 -15.66 -63.85
CA LEU A 253 24.22 -14.92 -64.97
C LEU A 253 23.27 -15.77 -65.81
N ASP A 254 23.37 -17.10 -65.75
CA ASP A 254 22.60 -18.01 -66.63
C ASP A 254 21.29 -18.48 -65.99
N ASN A 255 21.08 -18.19 -64.70
CA ASN A 255 19.93 -18.68 -63.94
C ASN A 255 18.79 -17.63 -63.96
N LEU A 256 18.01 -17.62 -65.04
CA LEU A 256 16.92 -16.66 -65.26
C LEU A 256 15.86 -16.68 -64.13
N ASP A 257 15.56 -17.86 -63.58
CA ASP A 257 14.59 -18.03 -62.49
C ASP A 257 15.08 -17.38 -61.18
N LEU A 258 16.39 -17.43 -60.93
CA LEU A 258 17.02 -16.78 -59.78
C LEU A 258 16.94 -15.26 -59.93
N VAL A 259 17.24 -14.72 -61.11
CA VAL A 259 17.17 -13.27 -61.39
C VAL A 259 15.75 -12.75 -61.18
N GLN A 260 14.73 -13.46 -61.69
CA GLN A 260 13.34 -13.07 -61.49
C GLN A 260 12.94 -13.08 -60.01
N THR A 261 13.30 -14.14 -59.28
CA THR A 261 12.98 -14.26 -57.85
C THR A 261 13.68 -13.18 -57.01
N LEU A 262 14.93 -12.83 -57.36
CA LEU A 262 15.69 -11.74 -56.72
C LEU A 262 15.04 -10.37 -56.98
N GLU A 263 14.61 -10.11 -58.22
CA GLU A 263 13.92 -8.86 -58.58
C GLU A 263 12.58 -8.75 -57.82
N GLU A 264 11.79 -9.82 -57.77
CA GLU A 264 10.53 -9.88 -57.01
C GLU A 264 10.74 -9.67 -55.50
N THR A 265 11.76 -10.30 -54.92
CA THR A 265 12.08 -10.18 -53.48
C THR A 265 12.56 -8.77 -53.16
N LYS A 266 13.39 -8.17 -54.03
CA LYS A 266 13.87 -6.79 -53.90
C LYS A 266 12.72 -5.79 -54.00
N THR A 267 11.80 -5.97 -54.95
CA THR A 267 10.65 -5.07 -55.14
C THR A 267 9.73 -5.09 -53.91
N LYS A 268 9.43 -6.29 -53.38
CA LYS A 268 8.66 -6.45 -52.12
C LYS A 268 9.39 -5.83 -50.92
N ALA A 269 10.71 -5.98 -50.85
CA ALA A 269 11.50 -5.37 -49.77
C ALA A 269 11.44 -3.83 -49.82
N THR A 270 11.55 -3.23 -51.01
CA THR A 270 11.41 -1.76 -51.17
C THR A 270 10.02 -1.27 -50.80
N GLU A 271 8.96 -1.98 -51.18
CA GLU A 271 7.58 -1.62 -50.77
C GLU A 271 7.39 -1.67 -49.25
N VAL A 272 7.96 -2.68 -48.58
CA VAL A 272 7.90 -2.80 -47.12
C VAL A 272 8.68 -1.68 -46.42
N ILE A 273 9.84 -1.28 -46.96
CA ILE A 273 10.64 -0.16 -46.44
C ILE A 273 9.86 1.16 -46.56
N GLU A 274 9.21 1.42 -47.69
CA GLU A 274 8.37 2.61 -47.87
C GLU A 274 7.19 2.62 -46.89
N LYS A 275 6.49 1.48 -46.71
CA LYS A 275 5.42 1.35 -45.71
C LYS A 275 5.91 1.59 -44.29
N LEU A 276 7.10 1.11 -43.93
CA LEU A 276 7.71 1.35 -42.62
C LEU A 276 8.05 2.84 -42.43
N SER A 277 8.50 3.53 -43.47
CA SER A 277 8.79 4.97 -43.40
C SER A 277 7.52 5.82 -43.20
N LEU A 278 6.42 5.47 -43.89
CA LEU A 278 5.12 6.13 -43.72
C LEU A 278 4.51 5.85 -42.33
N ALA A 279 4.70 4.63 -41.83
CA ALA A 279 4.28 4.25 -40.49
C ALA A 279 5.02 5.05 -39.42
N GLU A 280 6.31 5.33 -39.60
CA GLU A 280 7.10 6.15 -38.67
C GLU A 280 6.59 7.60 -38.61
N THR A 281 6.30 8.22 -39.76
CA THR A 281 5.72 9.58 -39.79
C THR A 281 4.33 9.61 -39.15
N THR A 282 3.48 8.62 -39.45
CA THR A 282 2.14 8.51 -38.87
C THR A 282 2.21 8.31 -37.35
N ALA A 283 3.16 7.52 -36.86
CA ALA A 283 3.36 7.31 -35.42
C ALA A 283 3.71 8.61 -34.69
N VAL A 284 4.57 9.45 -35.26
CA VAL A 284 4.93 10.76 -34.69
C VAL A 284 3.72 11.68 -34.60
N ASP A 285 2.88 11.71 -35.64
CA ASP A 285 1.65 12.53 -35.65
C ASP A 285 0.63 12.04 -34.60
N ILE A 286 0.46 10.72 -34.48
CA ILE A 286 -0.37 10.11 -33.44
C ILE A 286 0.14 10.49 -32.05
N ASP A 287 1.44 10.36 -31.80
CA ASP A 287 2.01 10.69 -30.49
C ASP A 287 1.86 12.18 -30.18
N ARG A 288 2.02 13.07 -31.16
CA ARG A 288 1.77 14.51 -30.96
C ARG A 288 0.34 14.81 -30.50
N LEU A 289 -0.65 14.09 -31.03
CA LEU A 289 -2.05 14.23 -30.59
C LEU A 289 -2.28 13.66 -29.19
N ARG A 290 -1.60 12.56 -28.84
CA ARG A 290 -1.68 11.93 -27.52
C ARG A 290 -1.03 12.81 -26.44
N GLU A 291 0.09 13.45 -26.74
CA GLU A 291 0.80 14.35 -25.83
C GLU A 291 -0.09 15.46 -25.25
N GLY A 292 -1.13 15.89 -25.99
CA GLY A 292 -2.12 16.84 -25.49
C GLY A 292 -2.84 16.39 -24.21
N TYR A 293 -2.98 15.08 -23.98
CA TYR A 293 -3.63 14.50 -22.79
C TYR A 293 -2.67 14.15 -21.65
N ARG A 294 -1.35 14.30 -21.87
CA ARG A 294 -0.30 13.96 -20.89
C ARG A 294 -0.48 14.61 -19.52
N PRO A 295 -0.90 15.89 -19.38
CA PRO A 295 -1.08 16.50 -18.05
C PRO A 295 -2.06 15.74 -17.15
N ALA A 296 -3.16 15.23 -17.72
CA ALA A 296 -4.14 14.43 -16.97
C ALA A 296 -3.60 13.04 -16.60
N ALA A 297 -2.79 12.44 -17.48
CA ALA A 297 -2.12 11.16 -17.20
C ALA A 297 -1.06 11.31 -16.10
N ARG A 298 -0.26 12.37 -16.15
CA ARG A 298 0.73 12.71 -15.12
C ARG A 298 0.07 12.92 -13.77
N ARG A 299 -1.08 13.62 -13.75
CA ARG A 299 -1.90 13.79 -12.54
C ARG A 299 -2.34 12.44 -11.97
N GLY A 300 -2.83 11.53 -12.81
CA GLY A 300 -3.21 10.18 -12.38
C GLY A 300 -2.04 9.36 -11.83
N ALA A 301 -0.86 9.45 -12.45
CA ALA A 301 0.34 8.75 -11.98
C ALA A 301 0.80 9.24 -10.60
N ILE A 302 0.79 10.57 -10.38
CA ILE A 302 1.09 11.17 -9.07
C ILE A 302 0.12 10.68 -8.00
N LEU A 303 -1.19 10.70 -8.31
CA LEU A 303 -2.21 10.21 -7.37
C LEU A 303 -1.94 8.76 -6.98
N PHE A 304 -1.72 7.87 -7.93
CA PHE A 304 -1.41 6.47 -7.62
C PHE A 304 -0.11 6.29 -6.83
N SER A 305 0.91 7.10 -7.09
CA SER A 305 2.14 7.12 -6.30
C SER A 305 1.84 7.44 -4.83
N VAL A 306 1.05 8.48 -4.57
CA VAL A 306 0.63 8.86 -3.21
C VAL A 306 -0.16 7.72 -2.54
N LEU A 307 -1.06 7.06 -3.28
CA LEU A 307 -1.82 5.91 -2.76
C LEU A 307 -0.89 4.75 -2.37
N SER A 308 0.14 4.48 -3.17
CA SER A 308 1.11 3.42 -2.91
C SER A 308 2.01 3.74 -1.71
N GLU A 309 2.38 5.02 -1.54
CA GLU A 309 3.16 5.49 -0.40
C GLU A 309 2.39 5.34 0.93
N MET A 310 1.05 5.45 0.93
CA MET A 310 0.24 5.30 2.16
C MET A 310 0.38 3.94 2.84
N ALA A 311 0.79 2.90 2.11
CA ALA A 311 1.09 1.59 2.67
C ALA A 311 2.24 1.61 3.69
N LEU A 312 3.13 2.62 3.64
CA LEU A 312 4.21 2.82 4.61
C LEU A 312 3.69 3.27 5.98
N VAL A 313 2.58 4.02 6.00
CA VAL A 313 1.96 4.52 7.25
C VAL A 313 1.21 3.39 7.96
N ASN A 314 0.50 2.55 7.21
CA ASN A 314 -0.18 1.39 7.74
C ASN A 314 -0.28 0.29 6.68
N ILE A 315 0.08 -0.93 7.04
CA ILE A 315 0.05 -2.11 6.17
C ILE A 315 -1.35 -2.38 5.59
N MET A 316 -2.42 -1.94 6.27
CA MET A 316 -3.80 -2.07 5.78
C MET A 316 -4.12 -1.15 4.58
N TYR A 317 -3.29 -0.14 4.30
CA TYR A 317 -3.51 0.86 3.24
C TYR A 317 -2.89 0.43 1.90
N GLN A 318 -3.13 -0.81 1.51
CA GLN A 318 -2.61 -1.38 0.27
C GLN A 318 -3.65 -1.25 -0.85
N TYR A 319 -3.25 -0.69 -2.00
CA TYR A 319 -4.12 -0.52 -3.16
C TYR A 319 -3.48 -1.15 -4.40
N SER A 320 -4.28 -1.89 -5.19
CA SER A 320 -3.83 -2.37 -6.49
C SER A 320 -3.98 -1.32 -7.58
N LEU A 321 -3.13 -1.41 -8.61
CA LEU A 321 -3.28 -0.62 -9.82
C LEU A 321 -4.62 -0.89 -10.53
N ALA A 322 -5.09 -2.14 -10.51
CA ALA A 322 -6.38 -2.50 -11.12
C ALA A 322 -7.55 -1.74 -10.48
N SER A 323 -7.64 -1.71 -9.15
CA SER A 323 -8.68 -0.96 -8.43
C SER A 323 -8.58 0.55 -8.70
N PHE A 324 -7.37 1.09 -8.80
CA PHE A 324 -7.17 2.49 -9.17
C PHE A 324 -7.64 2.78 -10.61
N LEU A 325 -7.37 1.89 -11.57
CA LEU A 325 -7.82 2.04 -12.96
C LEU A 325 -9.35 2.03 -13.09
N GLU A 326 -10.07 1.29 -12.24
CA GLU A 326 -11.53 1.33 -12.19
C GLU A 326 -12.05 2.71 -11.74
N VAL A 327 -11.48 3.26 -10.67
CA VAL A 327 -11.79 4.62 -10.16
C VAL A 327 -11.41 5.69 -11.19
N PHE A 328 -10.29 5.49 -11.88
CA PHE A 328 -9.83 6.36 -12.96
C PHE A 328 -10.83 6.38 -14.12
N GLY A 329 -11.24 5.21 -14.61
CA GLY A 329 -12.26 5.08 -15.66
C GLY A 329 -13.63 5.63 -15.24
N PHE A 330 -14.03 5.43 -13.98
CA PHE A 330 -15.23 6.06 -13.43
C PHE A 330 -15.14 7.59 -13.43
N SER A 331 -13.98 8.13 -13.09
CA SER A 331 -13.74 9.59 -13.08
C SER A 331 -13.81 10.19 -14.48
N LEU A 332 -13.27 9.48 -15.49
CA LEU A 332 -13.40 9.90 -16.89
C LEU A 332 -14.86 9.96 -17.34
N ARG A 333 -15.67 8.93 -17.01
CA ARG A 333 -17.11 8.90 -17.31
C ARG A 333 -17.92 9.99 -16.61
N LYS A 334 -17.59 10.30 -15.34
CA LYS A 334 -18.32 11.26 -14.51
C LYS A 334 -17.96 12.72 -14.80
N SER A 335 -16.74 12.97 -15.28
CA SER A 335 -16.23 14.32 -15.53
C SER A 335 -17.01 15.04 -16.64
N MET A 336 -17.24 16.35 -16.47
CA MET A 336 -18.01 17.15 -17.43
C MET A 336 -17.29 17.27 -18.79
N PRO A 337 -17.93 16.91 -19.91
CA PRO A 337 -17.33 17.02 -21.24
C PRO A 337 -17.19 18.50 -21.67
N SER A 338 -16.11 18.82 -22.37
CA SER A 338 -15.87 20.14 -22.98
C SER A 338 -15.17 19.96 -24.33
N PRO A 339 -15.51 20.73 -25.38
CA PRO A 339 -14.82 20.68 -26.67
C PRO A 339 -13.43 21.33 -26.63
N ILE A 340 -13.15 22.16 -25.64
CA ILE A 340 -11.86 22.84 -25.47
C ILE A 340 -10.94 21.93 -24.65
N LEU A 341 -9.86 21.43 -25.25
CA LEU A 341 -8.96 20.46 -24.62
C LEU A 341 -8.43 20.92 -23.24
N PRO A 342 -7.90 22.15 -23.07
CA PRO A 342 -7.46 22.62 -21.75
C PRO A 342 -8.54 22.59 -20.66
N GLU A 343 -9.77 22.98 -20.99
CA GLU A 343 -10.89 22.96 -20.05
C GLU A 343 -11.33 21.53 -19.73
N ARG A 344 -11.38 20.66 -20.75
CA ARG A 344 -11.68 19.24 -20.57
C ARG A 344 -10.67 18.57 -19.64
N LEU A 345 -9.38 18.84 -19.83
CA LEU A 345 -8.32 18.31 -18.97
C LEU A 345 -8.47 18.79 -17.54
N LYS A 346 -8.80 20.07 -17.31
CA LYS A 346 -9.08 20.59 -15.97
C LYS A 346 -10.25 19.86 -15.31
N ASN A 347 -11.37 19.69 -16.02
CA ASN A 347 -12.53 18.97 -15.49
C ASN A 347 -12.20 17.51 -15.13
N ILE A 348 -11.40 16.83 -15.96
CA ILE A 348 -10.91 15.47 -15.69
C ILE A 348 -10.04 15.45 -14.44
N MET A 349 -9.04 16.34 -14.37
CA MET A 349 -8.10 16.40 -13.23
C MET A 349 -8.82 16.69 -11.92
N ASP A 350 -9.77 17.63 -11.91
CA ASP A 350 -10.54 17.99 -10.71
C ASP A 350 -11.43 16.83 -10.26
N THR A 351 -12.15 16.20 -11.20
CA THR A 351 -13.02 15.06 -10.92
C THR A 351 -12.21 13.85 -10.45
N LEU A 352 -11.07 13.58 -11.07
CA LEU A 352 -10.17 12.49 -10.71
C LEU A 352 -9.58 12.70 -9.31
N THR A 353 -9.12 13.91 -9.01
CA THR A 353 -8.60 14.31 -7.69
C THR A 353 -9.68 14.06 -6.62
N PHE A 354 -10.91 14.51 -6.85
CA PHE A 354 -12.01 14.35 -5.89
C PHE A 354 -12.46 12.90 -5.69
N ASN A 355 -12.68 12.15 -6.78
CA ASN A 355 -13.11 10.75 -6.68
C ASN A 355 -12.02 9.87 -6.06
N THR A 356 -10.75 10.10 -6.40
CA THR A 356 -9.63 9.39 -5.78
C THR A 356 -9.56 9.70 -4.28
N TYR A 357 -9.72 10.98 -3.90
CA TYR A 357 -9.75 11.36 -2.49
C TYR A 357 -10.89 10.67 -1.72
N ASN A 358 -12.10 10.64 -2.27
CA ASN A 358 -13.23 9.96 -1.64
C ASN A 358 -13.02 8.44 -1.55
N TYR A 359 -12.55 7.82 -2.63
CA TYR A 359 -12.27 6.38 -2.68
C TYR A 359 -11.21 5.94 -1.67
N VAL A 360 -10.20 6.78 -1.41
CA VAL A 360 -9.17 6.48 -0.41
C VAL A 360 -9.68 6.80 1.00
N CYS A 361 -10.37 7.92 1.20
CA CYS A 361 -10.88 8.33 2.50
C CYS A 361 -11.94 7.39 3.09
N THR A 362 -12.58 6.54 2.30
CA THR A 362 -13.42 5.46 2.82
C THR A 362 -12.59 4.39 3.55
N GLY A 363 -11.37 4.11 3.09
CA GLY A 363 -10.46 3.11 3.63
C GLY A 363 -9.39 3.62 4.61
N LEU A 364 -9.38 4.92 4.91
CA LEU A 364 -8.44 5.54 5.86
C LEU A 364 -9.10 5.84 7.21
N PHE A 365 -8.35 5.61 8.30
CA PHE A 365 -8.68 6.16 9.62
C PHE A 365 -8.70 7.70 9.59
N GLU A 366 -9.60 8.31 10.36
CA GLU A 366 -9.83 9.75 10.38
C GLU A 366 -8.54 10.55 10.62
N ARG A 367 -7.69 10.09 11.54
CA ARG A 367 -6.38 10.69 11.85
C ARG A 367 -5.42 10.79 10.65
N HIS A 368 -5.56 9.91 9.65
CA HIS A 368 -4.68 9.86 8.48
C HIS A 368 -5.27 10.56 7.25
N LYS A 369 -6.54 10.99 7.29
CA LYS A 369 -7.18 11.69 6.15
C LYS A 369 -6.54 13.05 5.86
N LEU A 370 -6.21 13.80 6.92
CA LEU A 370 -5.52 15.09 6.78
C LEU A 370 -4.10 14.92 6.24
N LEU A 371 -3.37 13.93 6.77
CA LEU A 371 -2.04 13.54 6.30
C LEU A 371 -2.07 13.23 4.80
N PHE A 372 -3.03 12.41 4.36
CA PHE A 372 -3.21 12.05 2.96
C PHE A 372 -3.55 13.27 2.09
N SER A 373 -4.48 14.11 2.51
CA SER A 373 -4.84 15.36 1.80
C SER A 373 -3.64 16.29 1.64
N PHE A 374 -2.84 16.45 2.70
CA PHE A 374 -1.62 17.25 2.68
C PHE A 374 -0.57 16.65 1.74
N ASN A 375 -0.24 15.35 1.88
CA ASN A 375 0.75 14.69 1.02
C ASN A 375 0.35 14.75 -0.47
N MET A 376 -0.92 14.47 -0.77
CA MET A 376 -1.48 14.57 -2.11
C MET A 376 -1.31 15.97 -2.69
N THR A 377 -1.63 17.01 -1.91
CA THR A 377 -1.51 18.41 -2.32
C THR A 377 -0.05 18.79 -2.58
N VAL A 378 0.86 18.43 -1.67
CA VAL A 378 2.30 18.70 -1.82
C VAL A 378 2.85 18.06 -3.09
N LYS A 379 2.58 16.77 -3.33
CA LYS A 379 3.08 16.06 -4.53
C LYS A 379 2.54 16.65 -5.83
N ILE A 380 1.30 17.11 -5.81
CA ILE A 380 0.68 17.85 -6.92
C ILE A 380 1.42 19.17 -7.18
N GLU A 381 1.66 19.96 -6.14
CA GLU A 381 2.33 21.26 -6.24
C GLU A 381 3.81 21.13 -6.61
N GLN A 382 4.47 20.07 -6.14
CA GLN A 382 5.83 19.69 -6.52
C GLN A 382 5.93 19.35 -8.01
N ALA A 383 4.95 18.61 -8.55
CA ALA A 383 4.93 18.27 -9.97
C ALA A 383 4.77 19.50 -10.88
N ASP A 384 4.08 20.52 -10.40
CA ASP A 384 3.94 21.81 -11.07
C ASP A 384 5.13 22.77 -10.80
N GLY A 385 6.10 22.35 -9.99
CA GLY A 385 7.29 23.14 -9.65
C GLY A 385 7.03 24.32 -8.71
N ARG A 386 5.85 24.39 -8.08
CA ARG A 386 5.48 25.47 -7.15
C ARG A 386 6.04 25.27 -5.74
N VAL A 387 6.35 24.03 -5.39
CA VAL A 387 6.98 23.66 -4.11
C VAL A 387 8.27 22.89 -4.43
N PRO A 388 9.45 23.53 -4.35
CA PRO A 388 10.73 22.84 -4.47
C PRO A 388 10.94 21.81 -3.34
N GLN A 389 11.61 20.70 -3.63
CA GLN A 389 11.89 19.64 -2.65
C GLN A 389 12.70 20.17 -1.45
N GLU A 390 13.68 21.04 -1.68
CA GLU A 390 14.52 21.62 -0.62
C GLU A 390 13.74 22.47 0.39
N GLU A 391 12.79 23.29 -0.09
CA GLU A 391 11.92 24.10 0.75
C GLU A 391 10.98 23.23 1.57
N PHE A 392 10.47 22.15 0.97
CA PHE A 392 9.63 21.19 1.67
C PHE A 392 10.41 20.43 2.75
N GLU A 393 11.65 20.03 2.49
CA GLU A 393 12.53 19.41 3.49
C GLU A 393 12.85 20.37 4.64
N LEU A 394 13.05 21.65 4.35
CA LEU A 394 13.23 22.67 5.38
C LEU A 394 11.94 22.87 6.19
N PHE A 395 10.77 22.88 5.54
CA PHE A 395 9.47 22.95 6.21
C PHE A 395 9.24 21.76 7.14
N LEU A 396 9.61 20.54 6.71
CA LEU A 396 9.58 19.35 7.57
C LEU A 396 10.52 19.47 8.78
N LYS A 397 11.62 20.24 8.65
CA LYS A 397 12.60 20.49 9.73
C LYS A 397 12.21 21.65 10.67
N ALA A 398 11.35 22.58 10.26
CA ALA A 398 11.11 23.84 10.99
C ALA A 398 9.62 24.19 11.26
N SER A 399 9.07 23.68 12.37
CA SER A 399 7.96 24.24 13.18
C SER A 399 6.52 24.41 12.60
N PHE A 400 5.54 24.50 13.54
CA PHE A 400 4.05 24.55 13.40
C PHE A 400 3.44 25.99 13.48
N PRO A 401 2.12 26.25 13.27
CA PRO A 401 1.02 25.36 12.84
C PRO A 401 0.15 25.87 11.64
N THR A 402 -0.66 24.99 11.04
CA THR A 402 -1.77 25.33 10.11
C THR A 402 -3.06 24.53 10.39
N ARG A 403 -4.17 25.03 9.83
CA ARG A 403 -5.58 24.76 10.18
C ARG A 403 -6.16 23.47 9.58
N TYR A 404 -7.22 22.98 10.23
CA TYR A 404 -7.97 21.75 9.92
C TYR A 404 -8.74 21.77 8.59
N VAL A 405 -8.76 20.61 7.93
CA VAL A 405 -9.69 20.24 6.84
C VAL A 405 -10.64 19.18 7.38
N GLN A 406 -11.96 19.36 7.17
CA GLN A 406 -12.96 18.38 7.61
C GLN A 406 -13.05 17.20 6.63
N PRO A 407 -13.03 15.94 7.11
CA PRO A 407 -13.19 14.77 6.26
C PRO A 407 -14.65 14.58 5.81
N PRO A 408 -14.89 13.92 4.66
CA PRO A 408 -16.23 13.57 4.21
C PRO A 408 -16.85 12.46 5.07
N VAL A 409 -18.17 12.50 5.22
CA VAL A 409 -18.96 11.47 5.93
C VAL A 409 -19.07 10.22 5.05
N ILE A 410 -18.91 9.05 5.67
CA ILE A 410 -19.01 7.74 4.98
C ILE A 410 -20.49 7.43 4.70
N SER A 411 -20.82 7.06 3.46
CA SER A 411 -22.15 6.58 3.05
C SER A 411 -22.05 5.14 2.52
N PHE A 412 -22.90 4.26 3.06
CA PHE A 412 -22.97 2.86 2.64
C PHE A 412 -23.54 2.69 1.23
N GLU A 413 -24.41 3.60 0.78
CA GLU A 413 -24.89 3.63 -0.60
C GLU A 413 -23.75 3.89 -1.59
N ALA A 414 -22.88 4.86 -1.29
CA ALA A 414 -21.71 5.16 -2.12
C ALA A 414 -20.71 3.99 -2.15
N ILE A 415 -20.56 3.27 -1.03
CA ILE A 415 -19.73 2.04 -0.96
C ILE A 415 -20.31 0.96 -1.88
N PHE A 416 -21.63 0.77 -1.86
CA PHE A 416 -22.29 -0.23 -2.70
C PHE A 416 -22.14 0.09 -4.19
N GLU A 417 -22.33 1.35 -4.59
CA GLU A 417 -22.13 1.80 -5.98
C GLU A 417 -20.68 1.59 -6.48
N GLN A 418 -19.70 1.68 -5.58
CA GLN A 418 -18.29 1.46 -5.88
C GLN A 418 -17.87 -0.02 -5.79
N SER A 419 -18.72 -0.89 -5.24
CA SER A 419 -18.41 -2.31 -5.05
C SER A 419 -18.61 -3.13 -6.33
N SER A 420 -17.64 -4.01 -6.62
CA SER A 420 -17.75 -4.98 -7.72
C SER A 420 -17.89 -6.42 -7.21
N PRO A 421 -18.42 -7.36 -8.02
CA PRO A 421 -18.50 -8.77 -7.64
C PRO A 421 -17.12 -9.45 -7.53
N SER A 422 -16.12 -8.92 -8.23
CA SER A 422 -14.75 -9.41 -8.25
C SER A 422 -13.88 -8.85 -7.12
N SER A 423 -14.29 -7.74 -6.50
CA SER A 423 -13.58 -7.06 -5.41
C SER A 423 -14.32 -7.26 -4.09
N PRO A 424 -13.77 -7.98 -3.10
CA PRO A 424 -14.42 -8.06 -1.80
C PRO A 424 -14.41 -6.70 -1.09
N VAL A 425 -15.36 -6.48 -0.18
CA VAL A 425 -15.40 -5.29 0.68
C VAL A 425 -14.88 -5.66 2.07
N VAL A 426 -13.84 -4.97 2.54
CA VAL A 426 -13.21 -5.20 3.85
C VAL A 426 -13.54 -4.04 4.79
N PHE A 427 -14.34 -4.32 5.82
CA PHE A 427 -14.55 -3.42 6.94
C PHE A 427 -13.41 -3.54 7.94
N ILE A 428 -12.64 -2.47 8.08
CA ILE A 428 -11.60 -2.32 9.09
C ILE A 428 -12.24 -1.64 10.29
N LEU A 429 -12.39 -2.40 11.37
CA LEU A 429 -13.12 -1.96 12.55
C LEU A 429 -12.18 -1.23 13.52
N SER A 430 -12.68 -0.14 14.10
CA SER A 430 -12.14 0.40 15.35
C SER A 430 -12.88 -0.21 16.54
N PRO A 431 -12.22 -0.36 17.71
CA PRO A 431 -12.87 -0.87 18.91
C PRO A 431 -14.19 -0.17 19.21
N GLY A 432 -15.27 -0.94 19.33
CA GLY A 432 -16.62 -0.42 19.61
C GLY A 432 -17.43 0.04 18.40
N SER A 433 -16.94 -0.13 17.17
CA SER A 433 -17.71 0.06 15.94
C SER A 433 -18.19 -1.29 15.37
N ASP A 434 -19.43 -1.33 14.85
CA ASP A 434 -19.99 -2.52 14.21
C ASP A 434 -20.84 -2.13 12.98
N PRO A 435 -20.45 -2.54 11.75
CA PRO A 435 -21.17 -2.24 10.51
C PRO A 435 -22.40 -3.12 10.28
N ILE A 436 -22.61 -4.19 11.06
CA ILE A 436 -23.61 -5.22 10.76
C ILE A 436 -25.02 -4.63 10.62
N SER A 437 -25.42 -3.75 11.55
CA SER A 437 -26.78 -3.17 11.52
C SER A 437 -27.03 -2.30 10.30
N ASP A 438 -25.99 -1.61 9.81
CA ASP A 438 -26.11 -0.70 8.67
C ASP A 438 -26.06 -1.49 7.35
N LEU A 439 -25.27 -2.56 7.28
CA LEU A 439 -25.27 -3.50 6.17
C LEU A 439 -26.61 -4.24 6.04
N MET A 440 -27.23 -4.64 7.15
CA MET A 440 -28.57 -5.25 7.13
C MET A 440 -29.62 -4.30 6.54
N LYS A 441 -29.65 -3.05 6.99
CA LYS A 441 -30.55 -2.02 6.44
C LYS A 441 -30.30 -1.77 4.95
N LEU A 442 -29.03 -1.78 4.53
CA LEU A 442 -28.68 -1.64 3.12
C LEU A 442 -29.24 -2.82 2.32
N ALA A 443 -29.03 -4.06 2.78
CA ALA A 443 -29.50 -5.27 2.11
C ALA A 443 -31.04 -5.29 2.01
N GLU A 444 -31.76 -4.89 3.06
CA GLU A 444 -33.22 -4.74 3.02
C GLU A 444 -33.67 -3.73 1.97
N ARG A 445 -33.01 -2.57 1.88
CA ARG A 445 -33.32 -1.53 0.89
C ARG A 445 -33.03 -1.94 -0.54
N THR A 446 -31.96 -2.71 -0.76
CA THR A 446 -31.54 -3.16 -2.09
C THR A 446 -32.20 -4.47 -2.53
N GLY A 447 -33.05 -5.08 -1.70
CA GLY A 447 -33.75 -6.33 -2.01
C GLY A 447 -32.91 -7.60 -1.83
N PHE A 448 -31.79 -7.51 -1.11
CA PHE A 448 -30.90 -8.61 -0.74
C PHE A 448 -31.01 -9.01 0.74
N GLY A 449 -31.98 -8.46 1.47
CA GLY A 449 -32.26 -8.82 2.87
C GLY A 449 -32.83 -10.23 3.05
N GLY A 450 -32.89 -10.69 4.30
CA GLY A 450 -33.39 -12.03 4.65
C GLY A 450 -32.40 -13.14 4.26
N ASP A 451 -32.90 -14.20 3.60
CA ASP A 451 -32.12 -15.41 3.31
C ASP A 451 -31.00 -15.22 2.27
N ARG A 452 -31.00 -14.10 1.53
CA ARG A 452 -29.99 -13.77 0.51
C ARG A 452 -28.72 -13.13 1.08
N LEU A 453 -28.72 -12.77 2.37
CA LEU A 453 -27.55 -12.28 3.10
C LEU A 453 -27.17 -13.30 4.17
N LYS A 454 -26.04 -13.98 3.96
CA LYS A 454 -25.52 -15.01 4.88
C LYS A 454 -24.42 -14.45 5.77
N PHE A 455 -24.46 -14.75 7.05
CA PHE A 455 -23.46 -14.34 8.04
C PHE A 455 -22.69 -15.55 8.57
N LEU A 456 -21.38 -15.42 8.69
CA LEU A 456 -20.53 -16.42 9.33
C LEU A 456 -19.48 -15.73 10.21
N ALA A 457 -19.50 -16.00 11.51
CA ALA A 457 -18.46 -15.55 12.42
C ALA A 457 -17.26 -16.49 12.35
N MET A 458 -16.09 -15.96 11.98
CA MET A 458 -14.87 -16.73 11.87
C MET A 458 -14.35 -17.08 13.27
N GLY A 459 -14.20 -18.38 13.50
CA GLY A 459 -13.71 -18.97 14.74
C GLY A 459 -13.17 -20.37 14.48
N GLN A 460 -12.54 -20.97 15.49
CA GLN A 460 -11.90 -22.28 15.34
C GLN A 460 -12.90 -23.33 14.80
N GLY A 461 -12.56 -23.97 13.68
CA GLY A 461 -13.39 -25.00 13.04
C GLY A 461 -14.37 -24.52 11.96
N GLN A 462 -14.50 -23.20 11.73
CA GLN A 462 -15.42 -22.65 10.71
C GLN A 462 -14.82 -22.53 9.30
N GLU A 463 -13.53 -22.86 9.15
CA GLU A 463 -12.73 -22.68 7.92
C GLU A 463 -13.31 -23.39 6.69
N LYS A 464 -13.77 -24.64 6.85
CA LYS A 464 -14.33 -25.44 5.75
C LYS A 464 -15.72 -24.98 5.35
N ILE A 465 -16.53 -24.62 6.34
CA ILE A 465 -17.89 -24.12 6.15
C ILE A 465 -17.85 -22.79 5.39
N ALA A 466 -16.91 -21.91 5.74
CA ALA A 466 -16.71 -20.64 5.05
C ALA A 466 -16.41 -20.80 3.55
N LEU A 467 -15.52 -21.74 3.19
CA LEU A 467 -15.19 -22.01 1.77
C LEU A 467 -16.37 -22.61 1.01
N GLN A 468 -17.09 -23.55 1.61
CA GLN A 468 -18.27 -24.14 0.99
C GLN A 468 -19.38 -23.09 0.77
N MET A 469 -19.65 -22.24 1.77
CA MET A 469 -20.61 -21.14 1.63
C MET A 469 -20.17 -20.12 0.57
N LEU A 470 -18.86 -19.86 0.43
CA LEU A 470 -18.35 -18.97 -0.61
C LEU A 470 -18.64 -19.54 -2.00
N GLU A 471 -18.35 -20.82 -2.24
CA GLU A 471 -18.61 -21.48 -3.52
C GLU A 471 -20.11 -21.43 -3.90
N ASP A 472 -20.99 -21.71 -2.94
CA ASP A 472 -22.45 -21.66 -3.14
C ASP A 472 -22.92 -20.25 -3.50
N VAL A 473 -22.47 -19.23 -2.76
CA VAL A 473 -22.91 -17.83 -2.90
C VAL A 473 -22.38 -17.19 -4.19
N VAL A 474 -21.19 -17.59 -4.64
CA VAL A 474 -20.60 -17.12 -5.92
C VAL A 474 -21.47 -17.55 -7.10
N VAL A 475 -22.06 -18.75 -7.04
CA VAL A 475 -22.95 -19.28 -8.09
C VAL A 475 -24.37 -18.74 -7.95
N SER A 476 -24.91 -18.66 -6.72
CA SER A 476 -26.29 -18.22 -6.47
C SER A 476 -26.50 -16.70 -6.61
N GLY A 477 -25.43 -15.90 -6.55
CA GLY A 477 -25.54 -14.43 -6.61
C GLY A 477 -26.09 -13.82 -5.32
N GLU A 478 -25.69 -14.37 -4.18
CA GLU A 478 -26.07 -13.91 -2.84
C GLU A 478 -24.94 -13.09 -2.20
N TRP A 479 -25.20 -12.56 -1.00
CA TRP A 479 -24.19 -11.82 -0.23
C TRP A 479 -23.68 -12.68 0.93
N LEU A 480 -22.37 -12.70 1.13
CA LEU A 480 -21.72 -13.42 2.23
C LEU A 480 -20.93 -12.44 3.08
N MET A 481 -21.14 -12.46 4.40
CA MET A 481 -20.42 -11.67 5.38
C MET A 481 -19.61 -12.57 6.32
N LEU A 482 -18.27 -12.50 6.24
CA LEU A 482 -17.36 -13.18 7.15
C LEU A 482 -16.89 -12.22 8.24
N GLN A 483 -17.21 -12.54 9.50
CA GLN A 483 -16.90 -11.66 10.63
C GLN A 483 -15.62 -12.10 11.35
N ASN A 484 -14.90 -11.15 11.96
CA ASN A 484 -13.76 -11.40 12.83
C ASN A 484 -12.59 -12.14 12.13
N CYS A 485 -12.33 -11.78 10.87
CA CYS A 485 -11.29 -12.41 10.05
C CYS A 485 -9.88 -12.33 10.66
N HIS A 486 -9.61 -11.31 11.49
CA HIS A 486 -8.35 -11.14 12.22
C HIS A 486 -8.04 -12.30 13.18
N LEU A 487 -9.03 -13.08 13.61
CA LEU A 487 -8.83 -14.22 14.52
C LEU A 487 -8.18 -15.43 13.83
N LEU A 488 -8.27 -15.54 12.50
CA LEU A 488 -7.79 -16.68 11.71
C LEU A 488 -6.88 -16.25 10.55
N VAL A 489 -5.84 -15.49 10.86
CA VAL A 489 -4.90 -14.92 9.86
C VAL A 489 -4.32 -15.97 8.91
N LYS A 490 -3.93 -17.15 9.41
CA LYS A 490 -3.37 -18.23 8.58
C LYS A 490 -4.35 -18.76 7.54
N TRP A 491 -5.64 -18.84 7.87
CA TRP A 491 -6.67 -19.33 6.96
C TRP A 491 -6.97 -18.32 5.85
N LEU A 492 -6.76 -17.01 6.08
CA LEU A 492 -6.98 -15.98 5.06
C LEU A 492 -6.12 -16.19 3.80
N ILE A 493 -4.97 -16.88 3.91
CA ILE A 493 -4.16 -17.27 2.74
C ILE A 493 -4.93 -18.25 1.83
N ASN A 494 -5.70 -19.17 2.42
CA ASN A 494 -6.54 -20.09 1.66
C ASN A 494 -7.74 -19.35 1.04
N LEU A 495 -8.30 -18.37 1.75
CA LEU A 495 -9.34 -17.51 1.21
C LEU A 495 -8.81 -16.69 0.01
N GLU A 496 -7.60 -16.15 0.09
CA GLU A 496 -6.97 -15.44 -1.03
C GLU A 496 -6.90 -16.34 -2.27
N LYS A 497 -6.41 -17.58 -2.12
CA LYS A 497 -6.36 -18.56 -3.22
C LYS A 497 -7.74 -18.86 -3.80
N ALA A 498 -8.75 -19.04 -2.94
CA ALA A 498 -10.12 -19.27 -3.38
C ALA A 498 -10.66 -18.10 -4.20
N LEU A 499 -10.42 -16.86 -3.76
CA LEU A 499 -10.81 -15.65 -4.48
C LEU A 499 -10.08 -15.49 -5.82
N GLU A 500 -8.82 -15.91 -5.91
CA GLU A 500 -8.06 -15.90 -7.17
C GLU A 500 -8.58 -16.91 -8.21
N ASN A 501 -9.16 -18.02 -7.76
CA ASN A 501 -9.71 -19.04 -8.63
C ASN A 501 -11.10 -18.68 -9.18
N ILE A 502 -11.77 -17.67 -8.62
CA ILE A 502 -13.08 -17.21 -9.09
C ILE A 502 -12.87 -16.37 -10.37
N THR A 503 -13.16 -16.96 -11.53
CA THR A 503 -12.97 -16.31 -12.84
C THR A 503 -14.22 -15.59 -13.35
N LYS A 504 -15.43 -16.06 -12.99
CA LYS A 504 -16.71 -15.49 -13.42
C LYS A 504 -17.76 -15.57 -12.30
N PRO A 505 -17.73 -14.65 -11.33
CA PRO A 505 -18.76 -14.57 -10.30
C PRO A 505 -20.09 -14.06 -10.88
N HIS A 506 -21.21 -14.37 -10.22
CA HIS A 506 -22.51 -13.78 -10.55
C HIS A 506 -22.47 -12.24 -10.34
N ASN A 507 -23.18 -11.46 -11.18
CA ASN A 507 -23.14 -9.99 -11.13
C ASN A 507 -23.65 -9.39 -9.80
N ASP A 508 -24.53 -10.11 -9.11
CA ASP A 508 -25.09 -9.69 -7.82
C ASP A 508 -24.27 -10.17 -6.61
N PHE A 509 -23.29 -11.06 -6.81
CA PHE A 509 -22.47 -11.60 -5.73
C PHE A 509 -21.69 -10.47 -5.05
N ARG A 510 -21.68 -10.46 -3.71
CA ARG A 510 -20.83 -9.57 -2.91
C ARG A 510 -20.27 -10.32 -1.70
N LEU A 511 -18.97 -10.18 -1.48
CA LEU A 511 -18.27 -10.68 -0.30
C LEU A 511 -17.91 -9.52 0.62
N TRP A 512 -18.33 -9.62 1.87
CA TRP A 512 -18.08 -8.65 2.93
C TRP A 512 -17.23 -9.30 4.01
N LEU A 513 -16.17 -8.63 4.45
CA LEU A 513 -15.24 -9.12 5.47
C LEU A 513 -15.18 -8.11 6.61
N THR A 514 -15.22 -8.53 7.88
CA THR A 514 -14.86 -7.66 9.01
C THR A 514 -13.56 -8.09 9.65
N THR A 515 -12.70 -7.13 9.95
CA THR A 515 -11.40 -7.37 10.57
C THR A 515 -10.97 -6.19 11.43
N ASP A 516 -10.23 -6.49 12.49
CA ASP A 516 -9.42 -5.49 13.18
C ASP A 516 -8.12 -5.31 12.37
N PRO A 517 -7.45 -4.15 12.44
CA PRO A 517 -6.18 -3.93 11.77
C PRO A 517 -5.13 -4.93 12.27
N THR A 518 -4.53 -5.70 11.36
CA THR A 518 -3.54 -6.72 11.69
C THR A 518 -2.46 -6.80 10.62
N GLU A 519 -1.19 -6.83 11.02
CA GLU A 519 -0.04 -6.85 10.11
C GLU A 519 0.05 -8.13 9.28
N GLY A 520 -0.53 -9.23 9.77
CA GLY A 520 -0.53 -10.52 9.07
C GLY A 520 -1.64 -10.68 8.03
N PHE A 521 -2.50 -9.68 7.83
CA PHE A 521 -3.60 -9.78 6.87
C PHE A 521 -3.04 -9.94 5.43
N PRO A 522 -3.53 -10.89 4.61
CA PRO A 522 -2.96 -11.11 3.29
C PRO A 522 -3.06 -9.90 2.37
N ILE A 523 -1.90 -9.48 1.86
CA ILE A 523 -1.76 -8.29 1.00
C ILE A 523 -2.57 -8.44 -0.28
N GLY A 524 -2.68 -9.63 -0.85
CA GLY A 524 -3.45 -9.83 -2.10
C GLY A 524 -4.95 -9.58 -1.93
N ILE A 525 -5.54 -9.91 -0.77
CA ILE A 525 -6.93 -9.56 -0.45
C ILE A 525 -7.06 -8.05 -0.27
N LEU A 526 -6.14 -7.42 0.48
CA LEU A 526 -6.15 -5.96 0.66
C LEU A 526 -6.03 -5.26 -0.69
N GLN A 527 -5.06 -5.60 -1.53
CA GLN A 527 -4.86 -4.95 -2.82
C GLN A 527 -6.10 -4.99 -3.73
N LYS A 528 -6.87 -6.08 -3.71
CA LYS A 528 -8.09 -6.26 -4.52
C LYS A 528 -9.37 -5.74 -3.87
N SER A 529 -9.38 -5.49 -2.56
CA SER A 529 -10.60 -5.14 -1.84
C SER A 529 -10.93 -3.65 -1.86
N LEU A 530 -12.22 -3.35 -1.75
CA LEU A 530 -12.69 -2.04 -1.33
C LEU A 530 -12.63 -1.99 0.21
N LYS A 531 -11.79 -1.12 0.76
CA LYS A 531 -11.64 -0.98 2.22
C LYS A 531 -12.59 0.08 2.72
N VAL A 532 -13.21 -0.21 3.86
CA VAL A 532 -14.06 0.73 4.56
C VAL A 532 -13.65 0.73 6.02
N VAL A 533 -13.13 1.85 6.50
CA VAL A 533 -12.84 2.03 7.91
C VAL A 533 -14.13 2.48 8.59
N THR A 534 -14.54 1.74 9.61
CA THR A 534 -15.64 2.16 10.49
C THR A 534 -15.05 2.61 11.82
N GLU A 535 -15.27 3.88 12.13
CA GLU A 535 -14.87 4.50 13.39
C GLU A 535 -16.13 4.98 14.13
N PRO A 536 -16.10 4.99 15.47
CA PRO A 536 -17.15 5.65 16.23
C PRO A 536 -17.22 7.13 15.84
N PRO A 537 -18.41 7.74 15.84
CA PRO A 537 -18.57 9.12 15.40
C PRO A 537 -17.69 10.09 16.20
N ASN A 538 -17.09 11.05 15.50
CA ASN A 538 -16.17 12.01 16.08
C ASN A 538 -16.86 13.36 16.23
N GLY A 539 -17.16 13.77 17.47
CA GLY A 539 -17.80 15.04 17.78
C GLY A 539 -19.06 14.85 18.61
N LEU A 540 -19.32 15.80 19.51
CA LEU A 540 -20.45 15.75 20.44
C LEU A 540 -21.80 15.59 19.71
N LYS A 541 -22.02 16.35 18.62
CA LYS A 541 -23.23 16.26 17.80
C LYS A 541 -23.42 14.85 17.22
N LEU A 542 -22.36 14.29 16.64
CA LEU A 542 -22.44 13.00 15.94
C LEU A 542 -22.61 11.84 16.92
N ASN A 543 -21.94 11.89 18.08
CA ASN A 543 -22.15 10.92 19.16
C ASN A 543 -23.57 11.00 19.72
N MET A 544 -24.09 12.21 19.95
CA MET A 544 -25.50 12.41 20.32
C MET A 544 -26.47 11.84 19.31
N ARG A 545 -26.22 12.07 18.02
CA ARG A 545 -27.04 11.54 16.92
C ARG A 545 -27.03 10.01 16.91
N ALA A 546 -25.86 9.40 17.10
CA ALA A 546 -25.68 7.96 17.09
C ALA A 546 -26.39 7.26 18.26
N THR A 547 -26.34 7.85 19.47
CA THR A 547 -27.00 7.29 20.65
C THR A 547 -28.50 7.60 20.66
N TYR A 548 -28.91 8.86 20.49
CA TYR A 548 -30.31 9.27 20.68
C TYR A 548 -31.24 8.78 19.58
N PHE A 549 -30.86 8.85 18.29
CA PHE A 549 -31.73 8.40 17.18
C PHE A 549 -31.82 6.88 17.03
N ARG A 550 -31.01 6.12 17.78
CA ARG A 550 -31.13 4.66 17.86
C ARG A 550 -32.22 4.22 18.83
N ILE A 551 -32.65 5.10 19.74
CA ILE A 551 -33.75 4.84 20.68
C ILE A 551 -35.07 4.99 19.91
N THR A 552 -35.89 3.93 19.89
CA THR A 552 -37.19 3.95 19.21
C THR A 552 -38.17 4.87 19.93
N GLU A 553 -39.11 5.47 19.18
CA GLU A 553 -40.16 6.29 19.79
C GLU A 553 -41.01 5.50 20.77
N ASP A 554 -41.23 4.21 20.51
CA ASP A 554 -41.93 3.30 21.43
C ASP A 554 -41.21 3.21 22.78
N ALA A 555 -39.88 3.08 22.79
CA ALA A 555 -39.10 3.05 24.03
C ALA A 555 -39.16 4.39 24.79
N LEU A 556 -39.22 5.52 24.06
CA LEU A 556 -39.40 6.85 24.66
C LEU A 556 -40.82 7.08 25.22
N GLN A 557 -41.81 6.32 24.76
CA GLN A 557 -43.21 6.40 25.19
C GLN A 557 -43.58 5.38 26.27
N GLN A 558 -42.73 4.36 26.53
CA GLN A 558 -42.95 3.37 27.58
C GLN A 558 -43.13 3.97 28.98
N CYS A 559 -42.46 5.09 29.28
CA CYS A 559 -42.60 5.79 30.56
C CYS A 559 -43.53 7.01 30.41
N PRO A 560 -44.63 7.10 31.18
CA PRO A 560 -45.55 8.23 31.12
C PRO A 560 -45.03 9.50 31.83
N HIS A 561 -43.89 9.43 32.53
CA HIS A 561 -43.37 10.56 33.29
C HIS A 561 -42.79 11.64 32.36
N PRO A 562 -43.20 12.92 32.47
CA PRO A 562 -42.80 13.97 31.52
C PRO A 562 -41.29 14.27 31.53
N ALA A 563 -40.61 14.04 32.66
CA ALA A 563 -39.16 14.20 32.74
C ALA A 563 -38.37 13.07 32.07
N PHE A 564 -38.98 11.93 31.72
CA PHE A 564 -38.26 10.76 31.21
C PHE A 564 -37.52 11.07 29.90
N LYS A 565 -38.19 11.68 28.92
CA LYS A 565 -37.59 12.05 27.63
C LYS A 565 -36.41 13.01 27.80
N SER A 566 -36.55 13.98 28.71
CA SER A 566 -35.50 14.94 29.05
C SER A 566 -34.31 14.27 29.75
N LEU A 567 -34.56 13.30 30.63
CA LEU A 567 -33.50 12.53 31.29
C LEU A 567 -32.76 11.61 30.32
N VAL A 568 -33.46 10.98 29.36
CA VAL A 568 -32.83 10.18 28.30
C VAL A 568 -31.93 11.05 27.42
N TYR A 569 -32.38 12.25 27.05
CA TYR A 569 -31.55 13.21 26.32
C TYR A 569 -30.29 13.60 27.10
N VAL A 570 -30.45 13.93 28.39
CA VAL A 570 -29.32 14.29 29.26
C VAL A 570 -28.35 13.12 29.46
N LEU A 571 -28.86 11.88 29.57
CA LEU A 571 -28.03 10.69 29.66
C LEU A 571 -27.26 10.43 28.37
N ALA A 572 -27.90 10.62 27.21
CA ALA A 572 -27.23 10.52 25.91
C ALA A 572 -26.15 11.60 25.76
N PHE A 573 -26.41 12.81 26.24
CA PHE A 573 -25.42 13.90 26.27
C PHE A 573 -24.23 13.56 27.16
N PHE A 574 -24.49 13.02 28.36
CA PHE A 574 -23.43 12.55 29.25
C PHE A 574 -22.60 11.44 28.60
N HIS A 575 -23.23 10.47 27.94
CA HIS A 575 -22.54 9.41 27.21
C HIS A 575 -21.64 9.97 26.11
N ALA A 576 -22.16 10.89 25.29
CA ALA A 576 -21.41 11.55 24.24
C ALA A 576 -20.21 12.33 24.80
N VAL A 577 -20.35 13.04 25.92
CA VAL A 577 -19.24 13.72 26.61
C VAL A 577 -18.17 12.72 27.08
N VAL A 578 -18.57 11.60 27.70
CA VAL A 578 -17.64 10.56 28.15
C VAL A 578 -16.85 9.96 26.99
N GLN A 579 -17.53 9.70 25.87
CA GLN A 579 -16.91 9.21 24.64
C GLN A 579 -15.94 10.24 24.04
N GLU A 580 -16.32 11.51 23.97
CA GLU A 580 -15.51 12.61 23.43
C GLU A 580 -14.25 12.88 24.25
N ARG A 581 -14.32 12.73 25.58
CA ARG A 581 -13.16 12.92 26.47
C ARG A 581 -11.99 11.98 26.15
N ARG A 582 -12.23 10.85 25.49
CA ARG A 582 -11.17 9.91 25.05
C ARG A 582 -10.12 10.56 24.13
N LYS A 583 -10.51 11.58 23.36
CA LYS A 583 -9.60 12.29 22.43
C LYS A 583 -8.44 12.99 23.13
N PHE A 584 -8.62 13.39 24.38
CA PHE A 584 -7.62 14.15 25.15
C PHE A 584 -6.61 13.26 25.89
N GLY A 585 -6.58 11.96 25.58
CA GLY A 585 -5.66 10.99 26.18
C GLY A 585 -5.71 11.04 27.71
N LYS A 586 -4.53 11.15 28.35
CA LYS A 586 -4.38 11.17 29.82
C LYS A 586 -5.07 12.33 30.53
N VAL A 587 -5.34 13.43 29.83
CA VAL A 587 -6.08 14.58 30.39
C VAL A 587 -7.59 14.29 30.43
N GLY A 588 -8.06 13.46 29.49
CA GLY A 588 -9.44 12.98 29.44
C GLY A 588 -9.69 11.87 30.46
N TRP A 589 -8.89 10.80 30.37
CA TRP A 589 -8.94 9.58 31.18
C TRP A 589 -7.53 9.08 31.49
N ASN A 590 -7.24 8.70 32.73
CA ASN A 590 -5.93 8.17 33.09
C ASN A 590 -5.63 6.85 32.36
N VAL A 591 -6.66 6.01 32.21
CA VAL A 591 -6.61 4.74 31.48
C VAL A 591 -7.48 4.83 30.23
N PRO A 592 -7.01 4.33 29.07
CA PRO A 592 -7.84 4.29 27.87
C PRO A 592 -8.97 3.27 28.05
N TYR A 593 -10.21 3.76 28.11
CA TYR A 593 -11.41 2.93 28.20
C TYR A 593 -12.20 2.94 26.89
N ASP A 594 -12.58 1.76 26.42
CA ASP A 594 -13.46 1.61 25.25
C ASP A 594 -14.93 1.69 25.65
N PHE A 595 -15.36 2.89 26.05
CA PHE A 595 -16.79 3.15 26.30
C PHE A 595 -17.62 2.86 25.05
N ASN A 596 -18.57 1.94 25.19
CA ASN A 596 -19.44 1.47 24.13
C ASN A 596 -20.92 1.62 24.54
N GLU A 597 -21.83 1.24 23.65
CA GLU A 597 -23.27 1.38 23.88
C GLU A 597 -23.77 0.55 25.08
N SER A 598 -23.13 -0.58 25.39
CA SER A 598 -23.52 -1.38 26.57
C SER A 598 -23.30 -0.62 27.88
N ASP A 599 -22.34 0.31 27.91
CA ASP A 599 -22.10 1.17 29.06
C ASP A 599 -23.20 2.23 29.23
N PHE A 600 -23.84 2.66 28.13
CA PHE A 600 -25.03 3.53 28.17
C PHE A 600 -26.24 2.81 28.75
N GLN A 601 -26.43 1.53 28.44
CA GLN A 601 -27.58 0.73 28.89
C GLN A 601 -27.45 0.20 30.33
N VAL A 602 -26.23 -0.19 30.75
CA VAL A 602 -26.03 -0.91 32.02
C VAL A 602 -25.41 -0.02 33.09
N MET A 603 -24.08 0.17 33.11
CA MET A 603 -23.37 1.04 34.06
C MET A 603 -21.92 1.29 33.66
N TYR A 604 -21.46 2.55 33.78
CA TYR A 604 -20.04 2.92 33.59
C TYR A 604 -19.10 2.43 34.71
N GLY A 605 -19.62 2.22 35.92
CA GLY A 605 -18.81 1.95 37.13
C GLY A 605 -18.08 0.61 37.14
N GLY A 606 -18.52 -0.36 36.33
CA GLY A 606 -17.85 -1.66 36.17
C GLY A 606 -16.63 -1.61 35.25
N ARG A 607 -16.57 -0.64 34.32
CA ARG A 607 -15.50 -0.50 33.34
C ARG A 607 -14.36 0.39 33.83
N ALA A 608 -14.67 1.46 34.57
CA ALA A 608 -13.64 2.32 35.14
C ALA A 608 -12.91 1.59 36.28
N ILE A 609 -11.62 1.36 36.11
CA ILE A 609 -10.78 0.67 37.10
C ILE A 609 -10.08 1.69 38.02
N ASP A 610 -9.67 2.84 37.47
CA ASP A 610 -8.94 3.86 38.20
C ASP A 610 -9.85 4.67 39.13
N SER A 611 -9.33 4.99 40.31
CA SER A 611 -10.07 5.70 41.35
C SER A 611 -10.36 7.17 40.99
N PHE A 612 -9.45 7.83 40.27
CA PHE A 612 -9.66 9.21 39.81
C PHE A 612 -10.62 9.25 38.63
N ASP A 613 -10.52 8.31 37.69
CA ASP A 613 -11.47 8.19 36.58
C ASP A 613 -12.90 7.87 37.07
N ARG A 614 -13.04 6.99 38.08
CA ARG A 614 -14.32 6.78 38.78
C ARG A 614 -14.82 8.08 39.41
N ARG A 615 -13.93 8.83 40.08
CA ARG A 615 -14.30 10.11 40.68
C ARG A 615 -14.82 11.09 39.63
N ILE A 616 -14.16 11.18 38.47
CA ILE A 616 -14.62 12.00 37.32
C ILE A 616 -16.04 11.59 36.91
N LEU A 617 -16.29 10.30 36.65
CA LEU A 617 -17.64 9.80 36.31
C LEU A 617 -18.67 10.14 37.39
N THR A 618 -18.33 9.97 38.67
CA THR A 618 -19.20 10.33 39.80
C THR A 618 -19.30 11.82 40.09
N CYS A 619 -18.46 12.68 39.53
CA CYS A 619 -18.59 14.12 39.63
C CYS A 619 -19.47 14.67 38.50
N PHE A 620 -19.41 14.05 37.33
CA PHE A 620 -20.33 14.38 36.23
C PHE A 620 -21.75 13.85 36.48
N SER A 621 -21.92 12.66 37.07
CA SER A 621 -23.24 12.05 37.29
C SER A 621 -24.22 12.87 38.18
N PRO A 622 -23.84 13.40 39.36
CA PRO A 622 -24.74 14.13 40.26
C PRO A 622 -25.09 15.54 39.78
N SER A 623 -24.24 16.15 38.94
CA SER A 623 -24.55 17.41 38.28
C SER A 623 -25.78 17.27 37.38
N TYR A 624 -26.02 16.08 36.82
CA TYR A 624 -27.18 15.75 35.99
C TYR A 624 -28.33 15.05 36.74
N ASN A 625 -28.08 14.44 37.91
CA ASN A 625 -29.05 13.64 38.68
C ASN A 625 -29.67 14.36 39.90
N THR A 626 -29.66 15.69 39.95
CA THR A 626 -30.39 16.40 41.02
C THR A 626 -31.90 16.10 40.98
N SER A 627 -32.45 15.75 42.14
CA SER A 627 -33.86 15.44 42.41
C SER A 627 -34.89 16.21 41.56
N PRO A 628 -35.96 15.58 41.05
CA PRO A 628 -36.96 16.21 40.15
C PRO A 628 -37.57 17.50 40.70
N SER A 629 -37.65 17.63 42.03
CA SER A 629 -38.22 18.79 42.73
C SER A 629 -37.35 20.06 42.70
N ARG A 630 -36.07 19.98 42.31
CA ARG A 630 -35.19 21.16 42.15
C ARG A 630 -35.00 21.59 40.69
N ALA A 631 -35.35 20.74 39.72
CA ALA A 631 -35.22 21.02 38.30
C ALA A 631 -36.28 22.02 37.77
N ALA A 632 -37.42 22.16 38.46
CA ALA A 632 -38.52 23.00 37.99
C ALA A 632 -38.42 24.50 38.38
N THR A 633 -37.51 24.91 39.28
CA THR A 633 -37.57 26.27 39.85
C THR A 633 -36.23 26.97 40.05
N LYS A 634 -35.12 26.33 39.71
CA LYS A 634 -33.84 27.01 39.53
C LYS A 634 -33.31 26.68 38.16
N SER A 635 -33.26 27.71 37.31
CA SER A 635 -32.18 27.88 36.35
C SER A 635 -30.91 27.34 36.99
N LEU A 636 -30.52 26.12 36.62
CA LEU A 636 -29.26 25.55 37.03
C LEU A 636 -28.22 26.45 36.37
N HIS A 637 -27.71 27.39 37.17
CA HIS A 637 -26.51 28.15 36.91
C HIS A 637 -25.35 27.16 36.73
N TYR A 638 -25.29 26.53 35.56
CA TYR A 638 -24.07 26.04 34.93
C TYR A 638 -23.32 27.26 34.39
N SER A 639 -22.95 28.16 35.29
CA SER A 639 -22.25 29.43 35.01
C SER A 639 -20.76 29.21 34.69
N LEU A 640 -20.43 28.14 33.98
CA LEU A 640 -19.07 27.77 33.59
C LEU A 640 -18.95 27.32 32.12
N LEU A 641 -20.01 27.48 31.31
CA LEU A 641 -19.98 27.14 29.89
C LEU A 641 -20.29 28.38 29.04
N PRO A 642 -19.35 28.91 28.23
CA PRO A 642 -19.62 30.07 27.40
C PRO A 642 -20.59 29.72 26.27
N GLY A 643 -21.60 30.58 26.08
CA GLY A 643 -22.34 30.84 24.83
C GLY A 643 -23.12 29.68 24.18
N SER A 644 -22.46 28.58 23.83
CA SER A 644 -22.99 27.51 22.98
C SER A 644 -23.82 26.48 23.76
N CYS A 645 -23.48 26.18 25.01
CA CYS A 645 -24.23 25.22 25.84
C CYS A 645 -25.45 25.83 26.55
N ALA A 646 -25.53 27.16 26.65
CA ALA A 646 -26.71 27.83 27.18
C ALA A 646 -27.97 27.58 26.33
N LEU A 647 -27.79 27.31 25.03
CA LEU A 647 -28.86 26.90 24.10
C LEU A 647 -29.46 25.53 24.42
N ILE A 648 -28.68 24.59 24.97
CA ILE A 648 -29.12 23.22 25.27
C ILE A 648 -30.16 23.22 26.41
N ILE A 649 -30.04 24.12 27.38
CA ILE A 649 -30.94 24.22 28.52
C ILE A 649 -32.19 25.05 28.18
N MET A 650 -32.08 26.06 27.31
CA MET A 650 -33.24 26.84 26.82
C MET A 650 -34.21 25.98 25.99
N ALA A 651 -33.70 24.97 25.26
CA ALA A 651 -34.54 24.06 24.48
C ALA A 651 -35.42 23.12 25.34
N LEU A 652 -35.00 22.80 26.57
CA LEU A 652 -35.78 21.94 27.48
C LEU A 652 -37.06 22.62 28.00
N GLY A 653 -37.13 23.96 27.96
CA GLY A 653 -38.30 24.72 28.38
C GLY A 653 -39.30 25.06 27.26
N ALA A 654 -38.85 25.07 25.99
CA ALA A 654 -39.64 25.62 24.88
C ALA A 654 -39.59 24.84 23.56
N CYS A 655 -38.73 23.83 23.40
CA CYS A 655 -38.60 23.09 22.15
C CYS A 655 -39.46 21.82 22.20
N PHE A 656 -40.51 21.78 21.36
CA PHE A 656 -41.36 20.60 21.18
C PHE A 656 -40.59 19.40 20.56
N CYS A 657 -39.35 19.60 20.09
CA CYS A 657 -38.56 18.62 19.33
C CYS A 657 -37.09 18.55 19.80
N LEU A 658 -36.75 17.62 20.71
CA LEU A 658 -35.37 17.36 21.15
C LEU A 658 -34.40 16.97 20.01
N ALA A 659 -34.92 16.41 18.92
CA ALA A 659 -34.14 16.07 17.73
C ALA A 659 -33.55 17.30 17.02
N GLU A 660 -34.29 18.41 16.95
CA GLU A 660 -33.85 19.66 16.33
C GLU A 660 -32.78 20.36 17.20
N ALA A 661 -32.84 20.17 18.52
CA ALA A 661 -31.80 20.61 19.44
C ALA A 661 -30.46 19.87 19.21
N ILE A 662 -30.48 18.59 18.80
CA ILE A 662 -29.25 17.88 18.40
C ILE A 662 -28.72 18.45 17.09
N GLU A 663 -29.60 18.76 16.14
CA GLU A 663 -29.20 19.30 14.85
C GLU A 663 -28.60 20.71 14.93
N SER A 664 -28.98 21.51 15.93
CA SER A 664 -28.42 22.84 16.15
C SER A 664 -27.06 22.87 16.87
N LEU A 665 -26.56 21.72 17.36
CA LEU A 665 -25.22 21.65 17.97
C LEU A 665 -24.12 21.97 16.93
N PRO A 666 -23.05 22.68 17.30
CA PRO A 666 -21.92 22.88 16.40
C PRO A 666 -21.16 21.56 16.19
N LEU A 667 -20.56 21.41 14.99
CA LEU A 667 -19.73 20.25 14.65
C LEU A 667 -18.40 20.20 15.44
N ALA A 668 -17.89 21.37 15.83
CA ALA A 668 -16.70 21.51 16.67
C ALA A 668 -17.07 22.16 18.01
N ASN A 669 -16.57 21.61 19.10
CA ASN A 669 -16.85 22.05 20.46
C ASN A 669 -15.54 22.39 21.19
N THR A 670 -15.57 23.41 22.04
CA THR A 670 -14.42 23.75 22.89
C THR A 670 -14.25 22.70 24.01
N PRO A 671 -13.02 22.46 24.51
CA PRO A 671 -12.79 21.49 25.58
C PRO A 671 -13.58 21.74 26.87
N GLU A 672 -13.98 22.99 27.10
CA GLU A 672 -14.77 23.41 28.25
C GLU A 672 -16.13 22.71 28.31
N VAL A 673 -16.74 22.41 27.16
CA VAL A 673 -17.99 21.64 27.05
C VAL A 673 -17.86 20.25 27.68
N PHE A 674 -16.65 19.69 27.67
CA PHE A 674 -16.35 18.39 28.26
C PHE A 674 -15.84 18.49 29.70
N GLY A 675 -15.84 19.68 30.31
CA GLY A 675 -15.27 19.95 31.62
C GLY A 675 -13.74 19.88 31.64
N LEU A 676 -13.09 20.26 30.54
CA LEU A 676 -11.64 20.38 30.41
C LEU A 676 -11.24 21.85 30.23
N HIS A 677 -10.02 22.20 30.65
CA HIS A 677 -9.47 23.53 30.41
C HIS A 677 -9.12 23.72 28.93
N ALA A 678 -9.22 24.94 28.39
CA ALA A 678 -8.90 25.26 26.99
C ALA A 678 -7.50 24.77 26.54
N ASN A 679 -6.52 24.77 27.45
CA ASN A 679 -5.16 24.23 27.19
C ASN A 679 -5.14 22.75 26.76
N ALA A 680 -6.18 21.97 27.07
CA ALA A 680 -6.29 20.59 26.61
C ALA A 680 -6.32 20.50 25.07
N GLU A 681 -6.89 21.51 24.41
CA GLU A 681 -6.90 21.61 22.95
C GLU A 681 -5.49 21.77 22.38
N ILE A 682 -4.67 22.63 23.00
CA ILE A 682 -3.29 22.88 22.59
C ILE A 682 -2.48 21.58 22.67
N GLY A 683 -2.61 20.84 23.78
CA GLY A 683 -1.94 19.56 23.97
C GLY A 683 -2.38 18.51 22.94
N TYR A 684 -3.69 18.41 22.70
CA TYR A 684 -4.27 17.51 21.70
C TYR A 684 -3.73 17.82 20.29
N TYR A 685 -3.79 19.07 19.85
CA TYR A 685 -3.30 19.47 18.53
C TYR A 685 -1.79 19.31 18.41
N THR A 686 -1.02 19.65 19.45
CA THR A 686 0.43 19.45 19.45
C THR A 686 0.78 17.97 19.25
N GLN A 687 0.06 17.06 19.90
CA GLN A 687 0.30 15.63 19.72
C GLN A 687 -0.13 15.15 18.34
N ALA A 688 -1.32 15.55 17.88
CA ALA A 688 -1.81 15.18 16.55
C ALA A 688 -0.85 15.61 15.43
N VAL A 689 -0.25 16.81 15.55
CA VAL A 689 0.69 17.28 14.52
C VAL A 689 2.05 16.57 14.62
N ARG A 690 2.52 16.24 15.84
CA ARG A 690 3.73 15.41 16.00
C ARG A 690 3.55 14.04 15.34
N ASP A 691 2.41 13.41 15.55
CA ASP A 691 2.10 12.11 14.96
C ASP A 691 2.03 12.23 13.43
N MET A 692 1.32 13.25 12.90
CA MET A 692 1.26 13.51 11.46
C MET A 692 2.66 13.76 10.87
N TRP A 693 3.54 14.50 11.56
CA TRP A 693 4.89 14.80 11.08
C TRP A 693 5.77 13.56 11.07
N SER A 694 5.66 12.71 12.10
CA SER A 694 6.38 11.43 12.11
C SER A 694 6.04 10.58 10.89
N HIS A 695 4.76 10.47 10.54
CA HIS A 695 4.33 9.76 9.33
C HIS A 695 4.77 10.48 8.03
N LEU A 696 4.77 11.81 7.96
CA LEU A 696 5.29 12.53 6.78
C LEU A 696 6.78 12.29 6.54
N LEU A 697 7.56 12.18 7.62
CA LEU A 697 8.98 11.84 7.54
C LEU A 697 9.18 10.40 7.06
N GLU A 698 8.34 9.46 7.50
CA GLU A 698 8.36 8.07 7.01
C GLU A 698 7.97 7.95 5.53
N LEU A 699 7.10 8.84 5.05
CA LEU A 699 6.67 8.93 3.65
C LEU A 699 7.74 9.55 2.72
N GLN A 700 8.77 10.21 3.26
CA GLN A 700 9.84 10.72 2.41
C GLN A 700 10.69 9.59 1.84
N PRO A 701 11.11 9.69 0.56
CA PRO A 701 12.01 8.71 -0.03
C PRO A 701 13.30 8.67 0.82
N GLN A 702 13.64 7.47 1.31
CA GLN A 702 14.88 7.22 2.05
C GLN A 702 16.09 7.17 1.10
N THR A 703 16.09 7.96 0.04
CA THR A 703 17.22 8.09 -0.87
C THR A 703 18.39 8.66 -0.08
N GLY A 704 19.43 7.84 0.05
CA GLY A 704 20.67 8.19 0.71
C GLY A 704 21.29 9.45 0.11
N GLU A 705 21.69 10.33 1.01
CA GLU A 705 22.93 11.12 0.96
C GLU A 705 23.37 11.60 -0.44
N THR A 706 22.74 12.69 -0.90
CA THR A 706 23.39 13.66 -1.81
C THR A 706 23.69 14.99 -1.11
N GLY A 707 23.50 15.06 0.20
CA GLY A 707 23.93 16.19 1.02
C GLY A 707 25.34 15.96 1.56
N THR A 708 26.21 16.95 1.43
CA THR A 708 27.52 17.08 2.10
C THR A 708 27.43 17.22 3.63
N GLY A 709 26.44 16.56 4.24
CA GLY A 709 26.21 16.49 5.68
C GLY A 709 26.76 15.20 6.28
N ILE A 710 26.96 15.22 7.58
CA ILE A 710 27.38 14.06 8.40
C ILE A 710 26.44 12.88 8.09
N SER A 711 26.99 11.69 7.82
CA SER A 711 26.18 10.52 7.48
C SER A 711 25.27 10.13 8.65
N ARG A 712 24.15 9.47 8.36
CA ARG A 712 23.19 9.03 9.40
C ARG A 712 23.87 8.21 10.49
N ASP A 713 24.75 7.30 10.11
CA ASP A 713 25.49 6.43 11.03
C ASP A 713 26.53 7.22 11.83
N GLU A 714 27.20 8.19 11.21
CA GLU A 714 28.18 9.04 11.88
C GLU A 714 27.51 10.00 12.88
N TYR A 715 26.32 10.52 12.55
CA TYR A 715 25.52 11.32 13.49
C TYR A 715 25.10 10.49 14.71
N ILE A 716 24.60 9.27 14.49
CA ILE A 716 24.21 8.35 15.58
C ILE A 716 25.42 8.02 16.46
N ALA A 717 26.59 7.76 15.86
CA ALA A 717 27.81 7.49 16.61
C ALA A 717 28.25 8.70 17.46
N ASN A 718 28.13 9.92 16.92
CA ASN A 718 28.44 11.15 17.64
C ASN A 718 27.48 11.39 18.81
N VAL A 719 26.18 11.21 18.60
CA VAL A 719 25.17 11.32 19.67
C VAL A 719 25.39 10.26 20.75
N ALA A 720 25.68 9.02 20.36
CA ALA A 720 25.96 7.94 21.30
C ALA A 720 27.19 8.26 22.17
N LYS A 721 28.23 8.83 21.57
CA LYS A 721 29.44 9.27 22.29
C LYS A 721 29.17 10.44 23.23
N ASP A 722 28.34 11.39 22.83
CA ASP A 722 27.92 12.50 23.68
C ASP A 722 27.10 12.04 24.88
N ILE A 723 26.25 11.03 24.70
CA ILE A 723 25.50 10.41 25.80
C ILE A 723 26.44 9.66 26.72
N GLU A 724 27.36 8.86 26.18
CA GLU A 724 28.38 8.13 26.96
C GLU A 724 29.20 9.08 27.85
N ASN A 725 29.62 10.23 27.31
CA ASN A 725 30.34 11.26 28.05
C ASN A 725 29.52 11.91 29.18
N LYS A 726 28.18 11.87 29.09
CA LYS A 726 27.26 12.44 30.08
C LYS A 726 26.75 11.40 31.09
N ILE A 727 27.08 10.13 30.91
CA ILE A 727 26.69 9.09 31.87
C ILE A 727 27.44 9.31 33.18
N PRO A 728 26.74 9.36 34.34
CA PRO A 728 27.39 9.50 35.64
C PRO A 728 28.23 8.25 35.97
N GLN A 729 29.30 8.45 36.75
CA GLN A 729 30.13 7.36 37.24
C GLN A 729 29.34 6.47 38.21
N VAL A 730 29.70 5.18 38.23
CA VAL A 730 29.11 4.19 39.14
C VAL A 730 29.39 4.60 40.59
N PHE A 731 28.35 4.59 41.43
CA PHE A 731 28.49 4.89 42.85
C PHE A 731 29.18 3.73 43.58
N ASP A 732 30.20 4.04 44.40
CA ASP A 732 30.80 3.05 45.29
C ASP A 732 29.89 2.80 46.50
N LEU A 733 29.12 1.71 46.44
CA LEU A 733 28.18 1.31 47.48
C LEU A 733 28.88 1.00 48.82
N ASP A 734 30.12 0.51 48.79
CA ASP A 734 30.86 0.17 50.01
C ASP A 734 31.34 1.42 50.74
N GLN A 735 31.79 2.44 50.00
CA GLN A 735 32.16 3.73 50.57
C GLN A 735 30.95 4.45 51.17
N ILE A 736 29.82 4.45 50.46
CA ILE A 736 28.58 5.09 50.90
C ILE A 736 28.02 4.36 52.13
N ARG A 737 28.02 3.02 52.14
CA ARG A 737 27.56 2.22 53.28
C ARG A 737 28.42 2.45 54.54
N ARG A 738 29.73 2.65 54.38
CA ARG A 738 30.62 2.98 55.51
C ARG A 738 30.33 4.35 56.11
N HIS A 739 29.87 5.32 55.31
CA HIS A 739 29.54 6.66 55.78
C HIS A 739 28.29 6.69 56.68
N PHE A 740 27.34 5.77 56.48
CA PHE A 740 26.09 5.69 57.25
C PHE A 740 26.18 4.82 58.53
N GLY A 741 27.32 4.18 58.80
CA GLY A 741 27.52 3.36 60.01
C GLY A 741 26.76 2.02 60.01
N ARG A 742 26.65 1.39 61.19
CA ARG A 742 26.02 0.06 61.37
C ARG A 742 24.50 0.11 61.60
N ASP A 743 23.98 1.23 62.10
CA ASP A 743 22.55 1.42 62.37
C ASP A 743 21.88 2.09 61.16
N LEU A 744 21.49 1.27 60.18
CA LEU A 744 20.86 1.74 58.94
C LEU A 744 19.36 1.95 59.15
N SER A 745 18.89 3.17 58.88
CA SER A 745 17.46 3.46 58.83
C SER A 745 16.79 2.84 57.58
N PRO A 746 15.48 2.54 57.59
CA PRO A 746 14.79 2.00 56.42
C PRO A 746 14.93 2.84 55.15
N THR A 747 15.02 4.17 55.28
CA THR A 747 15.23 5.08 54.13
C THR A 747 16.65 4.94 53.56
N THR A 748 17.65 4.69 54.41
CA THR A 748 19.03 4.41 53.97
C THR A 748 19.12 3.07 53.24
N VAL A 749 18.35 2.05 53.68
CA VAL A 749 18.29 0.76 52.97
C VAL A 749 17.68 0.92 51.59
N VAL A 750 16.57 1.66 51.46
CA VAL A 750 15.97 1.96 50.14
C VAL A 750 16.94 2.74 49.26
N LEU A 751 17.64 3.75 49.80
CA LEU A 751 18.65 4.49 49.06
C LEU A 751 19.76 3.58 48.51
N LEU A 752 20.28 2.66 49.33
CA LEU A 752 21.31 1.71 48.89
C LEU A 752 20.78 0.76 47.80
N GLN A 753 19.52 0.32 47.89
CA GLN A 753 18.89 -0.51 46.86
C GLN A 753 18.66 0.25 45.55
N GLU A 754 18.22 1.52 45.62
CA GLU A 754 18.04 2.35 44.44
C GLU A 754 19.38 2.72 43.80
N LEU A 755 20.43 2.96 44.60
CA LEU A 755 21.79 3.15 44.08
C LEU A 755 22.34 1.88 43.42
N GLU A 756 22.05 0.69 43.96
CA GLU A 756 22.43 -0.57 43.33
C GLU A 756 21.71 -0.78 41.99
N ARG A 757 20.40 -0.49 41.93
CA ARG A 757 19.63 -0.53 40.69
C ARG A 757 20.14 0.49 39.68
N PHE A 758 20.42 1.72 40.12
CA PHE A 758 20.96 2.78 39.28
C PHE A 758 22.34 2.43 38.72
N ASN A 759 23.21 1.82 39.53
CA ASN A 759 24.50 1.31 39.08
C ASN A 759 24.35 0.22 38.02
N LYS A 760 23.42 -0.74 38.21
CA LYS A 760 23.12 -1.76 37.19
C LYS A 760 22.62 -1.13 35.89
N LEU A 761 21.79 -0.09 35.98
CA LEU A 761 21.31 0.67 34.82
C LEU A 761 22.45 1.40 34.10
N ILE A 762 23.33 2.11 34.83
CA ILE A 762 24.51 2.79 34.26
C ILE A 762 25.38 1.79 33.49
N VAL A 763 25.68 0.64 34.09
CA VAL A 763 26.51 -0.40 33.44
C VAL A 763 25.83 -0.96 32.20
N CYS A 764 24.51 -1.17 32.24
CA CYS A 764 23.76 -1.62 31.06
C CYS A 764 23.75 -0.57 29.95
N MET A 765 23.50 0.70 30.28
CA MET A 765 23.53 1.81 29.31
C MET A 765 24.90 1.97 28.66
N ALA A 766 25.98 1.92 29.44
CA ALA A 766 27.35 2.02 28.93
C ALA A 766 27.69 0.87 27.97
N LYS A 767 27.33 -0.38 28.32
CA LYS A 767 27.54 -1.55 27.45
C LYS A 767 26.75 -1.42 26.14
N SER A 768 25.47 -1.07 26.21
CA SER A 768 24.60 -0.93 25.03
C SER A 768 25.07 0.19 24.10
N LEU A 769 25.54 1.33 24.64
CA LEU A 769 26.09 2.43 23.83
C LEU A 769 27.43 2.05 23.18
N ALA A 770 28.30 1.33 23.90
CA ALA A 770 29.55 0.83 23.35
C ALA A 770 29.33 -0.21 22.23
N GLU A 771 28.33 -1.09 22.38
CA GLU A 771 27.91 -2.02 21.32
C GLU A 771 27.33 -1.29 20.11
N LEU A 772 26.50 -0.26 20.33
CA LEU A 772 25.92 0.55 19.26
C LEU A 772 27.00 1.30 18.45
N GLN A 773 28.02 1.84 19.12
CA GLN A 773 29.18 2.44 18.46
C GLN A 773 30.03 1.43 17.68
N ARG A 774 30.08 0.16 18.11
CA ARG A 774 30.76 -0.92 17.38
C ARG A 774 29.99 -1.34 16.14
N VAL A 775 28.68 -1.53 16.26
CA VAL A 775 27.79 -1.90 15.13
C VAL A 775 27.80 -0.83 14.04
N SER A 776 27.91 0.45 14.40
CA SER A 776 28.04 1.56 13.44
C SER A 776 29.40 1.59 12.71
N LYS A 777 30.45 0.97 13.26
CA LYS A 777 31.80 0.95 12.66
C LYS A 777 32.13 -0.35 11.92
N ASP A 778 31.64 -1.48 12.42
CA ASP A 778 31.87 -2.81 11.83
C ASP A 778 30.59 -3.32 11.16
N THR A 779 30.54 -3.26 9.82
CA THR A 779 29.41 -3.70 8.98
C THR A 779 29.13 -5.22 9.02
N ALA A 780 29.86 -6.00 9.84
CA ALA A 780 29.88 -7.46 9.78
C ALA A 780 29.27 -8.19 10.99
N THR A 781 28.90 -7.52 12.08
CA THR A 781 28.28 -8.21 13.24
C THR A 781 26.76 -8.19 13.17
N ALA A 782 26.16 -9.38 13.08
CA ALA A 782 24.71 -9.57 13.19
C ALA A 782 24.19 -8.93 14.49
N ALA A 783 23.35 -7.91 14.35
CA ALA A 783 22.80 -7.16 15.46
C ALA A 783 22.00 -8.08 16.40
N HIS A 784 22.33 -8.06 17.70
CA HIS A 784 21.38 -8.48 18.72
C HIS A 784 20.14 -7.57 18.63
N SER A 785 18.94 -8.15 18.65
CA SER A 785 17.65 -7.47 18.42
C SER A 785 17.38 -6.26 19.35
N SER A 786 18.03 -6.22 20.51
CA SER A 786 17.98 -5.09 21.45
C SER A 786 18.79 -3.87 20.99
N CYS A 787 19.91 -4.08 20.30
CA CYS A 787 20.81 -3.00 19.86
C CYS A 787 20.26 -2.31 18.60
N SER A 788 19.61 -3.05 17.71
CA SER A 788 18.94 -2.48 16.52
C SER A 788 17.73 -1.61 16.88
N GLN A 789 16.90 -2.03 17.84
CA GLN A 789 15.82 -1.19 18.38
C GLN A 789 16.35 0.08 19.06
N SER A 790 17.48 -0.03 19.76
CA SER A 790 18.12 1.12 20.41
C SER A 790 18.68 2.12 19.38
N GLY A 791 19.35 1.64 18.33
CA GLY A 791 19.82 2.46 17.21
C GLY A 791 18.70 3.13 16.43
N LEU A 792 17.61 2.41 16.14
CA LEU A 792 16.40 2.98 15.54
C LEU A 792 15.77 4.04 16.45
N SER A 793 15.71 3.79 17.77
CA SER A 793 15.11 4.75 18.71
C SER A 793 15.91 6.05 18.84
N LEU A 794 17.25 5.96 18.90
CA LEU A 794 18.16 7.11 18.89
C LEU A 794 18.09 7.88 17.57
N CYS A 795 17.95 7.16 16.46
CA CYS A 795 17.81 7.76 15.14
C CYS A 795 16.47 8.52 14.96
N CYS A 796 15.41 8.06 15.62
CA CYS A 796 14.10 8.72 15.61
C CYS A 796 13.93 9.74 16.77
N LEU A 797 15.00 10.14 17.47
CA LEU A 797 14.96 11.02 18.64
C LEU A 797 13.98 10.55 19.74
N SER A 798 13.72 9.25 19.80
CA SER A 798 12.84 8.61 20.77
C SER A 798 13.65 8.00 21.92
N ARG A 799 13.10 8.03 23.15
CA ARG A 799 13.81 7.44 24.30
C ARG A 799 13.86 5.92 24.17
N PRO A 800 15.05 5.28 24.22
CA PRO A 800 15.15 3.82 24.23
C PRO A 800 14.37 3.23 25.41
N SER A 801 13.54 2.23 25.14
CA SER A 801 12.67 1.58 26.13
C SER A 801 13.43 0.79 27.21
N LEU A 802 14.75 0.58 27.02
CA LEU A 802 15.64 -0.12 27.97
C LEU A 802 15.60 0.47 29.40
N GLY A 803 15.28 1.76 29.54
CA GLY A 803 15.15 2.42 30.85
C GLY A 803 13.83 2.21 31.60
N LYS A 804 12.90 1.38 31.08
CA LYS A 804 11.57 1.14 31.70
C LYS A 804 11.40 -0.26 32.34
N LEU A 805 12.48 -1.00 32.54
CA LEU A 805 12.47 -2.19 33.40
C LEU A 805 12.85 -1.75 34.82
N GLY A 806 11.88 -1.18 35.52
CA GLY A 806 11.93 -0.88 36.96
C GLY A 806 10.87 -1.68 37.68
#